data_AF-A0A2D4MC82-F1
#
_entry.id   AF-A0A2D4MC82-F1
#
_cell.length_a   1.000
_cell.length_b   1.000
_cell.length_c   1.000
_cell.angle_alpha   90.00
_cell.angle_beta   90.00
_cell.angle_gamma   90.00
#
_symmetry.space_group_name_H-M   'P 1'
#
loop_
_entity.id
_entity.type
_entity.pdbx_description
1 polymer ?
#
loop_
_entity_poly.entity_id
_entity_poly.type
_entity_poly.pdbx_seq_one_letter_code
_entity_poly.pdbx_strand_id
1 'polypeptide(L)'
;SNLHSLAAFPQTNQNQLHLCVESTALRLITALGSSEVQPQFTRFLNEPKTVLSAESEELNRALILTLARATHVTDFFTGSDSIQGTWCKDILQTIMSFTPHNWATHTLSCFPAPLQAFFKQNNVPQESRFNLKKNVEEEYRKWKSMSIENDIITHFSMQGSPPLFLCLLWKMLLETDHINQIGYRVLERIGARALVAHVRTFADFLVYEFSTSAGGQQLNKCIEILNDMVWKYNIVTLDRLILCLAMRSHEGNEAQVCYFIIQLLLLKPNDFRNRVSDFVKENSPEHWLQNDWHTKHMSYHKKYPEKLYFEGLAEQVNPPVQIQQQYLPIYFGNVCLRFLPVFDIVIHRFLELLPVSKSLETLLDHLGGLYKFHDRPVTYLYNTLHYYEGHLRERTNLKRKLVHAIIGSLKDNRPLGWCLSDTYLKCAMNPREDNPWVPDDMYYCKLIGRLVDTMAGKSSSPFPNCDWRFNEFPNPAAHALHVTCVELMALAVPGKDVGNDLLNVVLKSQPLVPRENITAWMNAIGLVITALPEPYWIVLHERIVSVINSPSLTSETEWVGYPFQLFDFTACHQSYSEMCCSYTLALAHAVWHHSSIGQLSLIPKFLTEVLIPIVKTEFQLLYVYHLVGPFLQRFQQERTRCMLEVGSHTHTHTHTCSV
;
A
#
# COMPACT_ATOMS: atom_id res chain seq x y z
N SER A 1 -2.27 -13.99 15.39
CA SER A 1 -1.73 -14.92 16.41
C SER A 1 -1.92 -16.38 16.04
N ASN A 2 -3.15 -16.91 15.97
CA ASN A 2 -3.41 -18.35 15.75
C ASN A 2 -2.69 -18.95 14.52
N LEU A 3 -2.64 -18.22 13.39
CA LEU A 3 -1.92 -18.66 12.20
C LEU A 3 -0.40 -18.81 12.43
N HIS A 4 0.22 -17.90 13.19
CA HIS A 4 1.65 -17.99 13.52
C HIS A 4 1.93 -19.15 14.47
N SER A 5 1.07 -19.35 15.48
CA SER A 5 1.14 -20.52 16.35
C SER A 5 0.97 -21.80 15.56
N LEU A 6 0.00 -21.85 14.63
CA LEU A 6 -0.26 -23.00 13.77
C LEU A 6 0.95 -23.35 12.89
N ALA A 7 1.53 -22.35 12.22
CA ALA A 7 2.72 -22.53 11.40
C ALA A 7 3.95 -23.04 12.17
N ALA A 8 4.00 -22.77 13.48
CA ALA A 8 5.09 -23.21 14.34
C ALA A 8 5.00 -24.70 14.74
N PHE A 9 3.86 -25.37 14.59
CA PHE A 9 3.72 -26.79 14.94
C PHE A 9 4.37 -27.72 13.89
N PRO A 10 5.16 -28.72 14.30
CA PRO A 10 5.80 -29.66 13.35
C PRO A 10 4.80 -30.45 12.49
N GLN A 11 3.59 -30.70 13.01
CA GLN A 11 2.53 -31.44 12.32
C GLN A 11 1.97 -30.70 11.10
N THR A 12 2.24 -29.39 10.97
CA THR A 12 1.79 -28.60 9.81
C THR A 12 2.82 -28.54 8.68
N ASN A 13 3.88 -29.36 8.72
CA ASN A 13 4.91 -29.44 7.68
C ASN A 13 4.43 -30.18 6.42
N GLN A 14 3.28 -29.74 5.89
CA GLN A 14 2.64 -30.24 4.68
C GLN A 14 2.53 -29.07 3.68
N ASN A 15 2.93 -29.29 2.42
CA ASN A 15 3.02 -28.22 1.41
C ASN A 15 1.75 -27.37 1.29
N GLN A 16 0.59 -28.02 1.11
CA GLN A 16 -0.69 -27.34 0.95
C GLN A 16 -1.12 -26.57 2.22
N LEU A 17 -0.92 -27.14 3.41
CA LEU A 17 -1.30 -26.50 4.66
C LEU A 17 -0.40 -25.30 4.98
N HIS A 18 0.91 -25.44 4.81
CA HIS A 18 1.86 -24.34 5.01
C HIS A 18 1.57 -23.16 4.08
N LEU A 19 1.33 -23.46 2.79
CA LEU A 19 0.91 -22.45 1.81
C LEU A 19 -0.40 -21.76 2.19
N CYS A 20 -1.40 -22.52 2.66
CA CYS A 20 -2.68 -21.98 3.10
C CYS A 20 -2.53 -21.02 4.29
N VAL A 21 -1.78 -21.43 5.33
CA VAL A 21 -1.56 -20.62 6.54
C VAL A 21 -0.86 -19.32 6.20
N GLU A 22 0.20 -19.37 5.39
CA GLU A 22 0.98 -18.18 5.05
C GLU A 22 0.24 -17.25 4.09
N SER A 23 -0.45 -17.79 3.08
CA SER A 23 -1.29 -16.99 2.16
C SER A 23 -2.44 -16.29 2.91
N THR A 24 -3.05 -16.97 3.88
CA THR A 24 -4.10 -16.38 4.72
C THR A 24 -3.53 -15.28 5.62
N ALA A 25 -2.37 -15.51 6.24
CA ALA A 25 -1.72 -14.51 7.07
C ALA A 25 -1.31 -13.27 6.24
N LEU A 26 -0.80 -13.45 5.02
CA LEU A 26 -0.46 -12.37 4.11
C LEU A 26 -1.67 -11.49 3.81
N ARG A 27 -2.84 -12.10 3.51
CA ARG A 27 -4.09 -11.38 3.29
C ARG A 27 -4.53 -10.59 4.51
N LEU A 28 -4.49 -11.19 5.70
CA LEU A 28 -4.87 -10.51 6.94
C LEU A 28 -3.96 -9.30 7.20
N ILE A 29 -2.65 -9.45 7.04
CA ILE A 29 -1.67 -8.37 7.26
C ILE A 29 -1.89 -7.23 6.26
N THR A 30 -1.90 -7.55 4.97
CA THR A 30 -2.00 -6.55 3.89
C THR A 30 -3.31 -5.78 3.92
N ALA A 31 -4.41 -6.42 4.37
CA ALA A 31 -5.72 -5.81 4.45
C ALA A 31 -5.94 -4.89 5.67
N LEU A 32 -5.09 -4.89 6.71
CA LEU A 32 -5.32 -4.07 7.92
C LEU A 32 -5.55 -2.59 7.60
N GLY A 33 -6.64 -1.99 8.08
CA GLY A 33 -6.90 -0.57 7.85
C GLY A 33 -5.82 0.31 8.48
N SER A 34 -5.43 1.41 7.83
CA SER A 34 -4.34 2.28 8.32
C SER A 34 -4.57 2.78 9.76
N SER A 35 -5.82 3.12 10.11
CA SER A 35 -6.22 3.51 11.46
C SER A 35 -6.40 2.35 12.44
N GLU A 36 -6.48 1.10 11.97
CA GLU A 36 -6.67 -0.09 12.81
C GLU A 36 -5.35 -0.62 13.35
N VAL A 37 -4.24 -0.38 12.65
CA VAL A 37 -2.93 -0.98 12.99
C VAL A 37 -2.48 -0.59 14.40
N GLN A 38 -2.38 0.70 14.71
CA GLN A 38 -1.92 1.16 16.03
C GLN A 38 -2.75 0.59 17.20
N PRO A 39 -4.09 0.75 17.25
CA PRO A 39 -4.87 0.30 18.39
C PRO A 39 -4.88 -1.22 18.57
N GLN A 40 -4.70 -2.00 17.48
CA GLN A 40 -4.63 -3.45 17.59
C GLN A 40 -3.26 -3.93 18.05
N PHE A 41 -2.17 -3.37 17.52
CA PHE A 41 -0.81 -3.82 17.86
C PHE A 41 -0.31 -3.31 19.21
N THR A 42 -0.76 -2.13 19.65
CA THR A 42 -0.41 -1.59 20.98
C THR A 42 -0.83 -2.51 22.13
N ARG A 43 -1.88 -3.32 21.93
CA ARG A 43 -2.36 -4.31 22.93
C ARG A 43 -1.36 -5.44 23.19
N PHE A 44 -0.41 -5.67 22.28
CA PHE A 44 0.53 -6.78 22.32
C PHE A 44 1.96 -6.35 22.68
N LEU A 45 2.20 -5.13 23.16
CA LEU A 45 3.55 -4.65 23.47
C LEU A 45 4.25 -5.46 24.58
N ASN A 46 3.49 -6.03 25.52
CA ASN A 46 4.04 -6.90 26.55
C ASN A 46 4.46 -8.28 26.00
N GLU A 47 3.78 -8.77 24.96
CA GLU A 47 4.00 -10.09 24.36
C GLU A 47 3.93 -10.05 22.82
N PRO A 48 4.83 -9.29 22.16
CA PRO A 48 4.75 -9.04 20.72
C PRO A 48 4.95 -10.32 19.91
N LYS A 49 5.62 -11.32 20.48
CA LYS A 49 5.89 -12.63 19.87
C LYS A 49 4.62 -13.37 19.43
N THR A 50 3.48 -13.09 20.06
CA THR A 50 2.20 -13.76 19.77
C THR A 50 1.57 -13.35 18.43
N VAL A 51 1.90 -12.15 17.93
CA VAL A 51 1.34 -11.57 16.70
C VAL A 51 2.34 -11.48 15.56
N LEU A 52 3.55 -12.02 15.76
CA LEU A 52 4.65 -11.98 14.81
C LEU A 52 5.00 -13.39 14.31
N SER A 53 5.59 -13.45 13.13
CA SER A 53 6.13 -14.69 12.58
C SER A 53 7.52 -14.96 13.15
N ALA A 54 7.79 -16.19 13.58
CA ALA A 54 9.09 -16.59 14.08
C ALA A 54 10.11 -16.88 12.96
N GLU A 55 9.65 -17.29 11.77
CA GLU A 55 10.53 -17.79 10.69
C GLU A 55 10.22 -17.23 9.30
N SER A 56 8.95 -16.93 8.99
CA SER A 56 8.60 -16.30 7.70
C SER A 56 9.00 -14.83 7.71
N GLU A 57 10.13 -14.54 7.06
CA GLU A 57 10.64 -13.19 6.80
C GLU A 57 9.62 -12.40 5.96
N GLU A 58 9.01 -13.02 4.94
CA GLU A 58 8.09 -12.38 4.01
C GLU A 58 6.84 -11.83 4.72
N LEU A 59 6.28 -12.57 5.68
CA LEU A 59 5.15 -12.08 6.48
C LEU A 59 5.54 -10.91 7.39
N ASN A 60 6.71 -10.98 8.04
CA ASN A 60 7.21 -9.89 8.89
C ASN A 60 7.54 -8.64 8.06
N ARG A 61 8.07 -8.81 6.85
CA ARG A 61 8.29 -7.71 5.89
C ARG A 61 6.98 -7.11 5.39
N ALA A 62 5.99 -7.93 5.07
CA ALA A 62 4.65 -7.46 4.72
C ALA A 62 4.01 -6.66 5.86
N LEU A 63 4.23 -7.09 7.11
CA LEU A 63 3.80 -6.34 8.29
C LEU A 63 4.51 -4.99 8.37
N ILE A 64 5.84 -4.94 8.21
CA ILE A 64 6.59 -3.67 8.21
C ILE A 64 6.09 -2.72 7.12
N LEU A 65 5.84 -3.20 5.90
CA LEU A 65 5.24 -2.37 4.84
C LEU A 65 3.86 -1.83 5.23
N THR A 66 3.06 -2.66 5.90
CA THR A 66 1.75 -2.27 6.45
C THR A 66 1.89 -1.20 7.53
N LEU A 67 2.87 -1.33 8.45
CA LEU A 67 3.20 -0.33 9.45
C LEU A 67 3.63 0.99 8.79
N ALA A 68 4.47 0.91 7.76
CA ALA A 68 4.97 2.08 7.04
C ALA A 68 3.83 2.89 6.39
N ARG A 69 2.92 2.22 5.65
CA ARG A 69 1.76 2.92 5.08
C ARG A 69 0.77 3.40 6.14
N ALA A 70 0.55 2.64 7.21
CA ALA A 70 -0.43 2.99 8.23
C ALA A 70 0.01 4.24 8.98
N THR A 71 1.26 4.27 9.43
CA THR A 71 1.85 5.43 10.12
C THR A 71 2.02 6.65 9.21
N HIS A 72 2.15 6.45 7.88
CA HIS A 72 2.12 7.52 6.88
C HIS A 72 0.72 8.11 6.71
N VAL A 73 -0.28 7.28 6.40
CA VAL A 73 -1.67 7.72 6.13
C VAL A 73 -2.32 8.36 7.36
N THR A 74 -1.97 7.92 8.57
CA THR A 74 -2.48 8.51 9.81
C THR A 74 -1.61 9.64 10.35
N ASP A 75 -0.57 10.06 9.63
CA ASP A 75 0.39 11.08 10.05
C ASP A 75 0.99 10.83 11.45
N PHE A 76 1.18 9.55 11.82
CA PHE A 76 1.51 9.17 13.20
C PHE A 76 2.82 9.80 13.68
N PHE A 77 3.84 9.79 12.80
CA PHE A 77 5.17 10.33 13.10
C PHE A 77 5.30 11.83 12.81
N THR A 78 4.27 12.49 12.28
CA THR A 78 4.32 13.93 12.03
C THR A 78 4.54 14.66 13.35
N GLY A 79 5.59 15.48 13.43
CA GLY A 79 6.03 16.15 14.65
C GLY A 79 6.90 15.32 15.62
N SER A 80 7.26 14.08 15.27
CA SER A 80 8.16 13.21 16.06
C SER A 80 9.31 12.67 15.22
N ASP A 81 10.54 13.08 15.53
CA ASP A 81 11.74 12.68 14.76
C ASP A 81 12.32 11.33 15.17
N SER A 82 11.77 10.70 16.22
CA SER A 82 12.29 9.47 16.81
C SER A 82 11.21 8.42 16.97
N ILE A 83 11.59 7.16 16.70
CA ILE A 83 10.75 5.99 16.96
C ILE A 83 10.76 5.61 18.46
N GLN A 84 11.68 6.17 19.24
CA GLN A 84 11.84 5.82 20.65
C GLN A 84 10.59 6.21 21.46
N GLY A 85 10.15 5.31 22.34
CA GLY A 85 8.94 5.50 23.15
C GLY A 85 7.63 5.26 22.41
N THR A 86 7.67 4.88 21.13
CA THR A 86 6.47 4.50 20.36
C THR A 86 6.26 2.98 20.37
N TRP A 87 5.01 2.56 20.17
CA TRP A 87 4.61 1.15 20.06
C TRP A 87 5.33 0.40 18.92
N CYS A 88 5.74 1.12 17.87
CA CYS A 88 6.44 0.52 16.72
C CYS A 88 7.80 -0.07 17.12
N LYS A 89 8.52 0.54 18.07
CA LYS A 89 9.90 0.14 18.41
C LYS A 89 9.98 -1.33 18.84
N ASP A 90 9.16 -1.74 19.81
CA ASP A 90 9.25 -3.08 20.40
C ASP A 90 8.80 -4.16 19.41
N ILE A 91 7.81 -3.84 18.57
CA ILE A 91 7.37 -4.69 17.46
C ILE A 91 8.52 -4.91 16.47
N LEU A 92 9.16 -3.83 15.99
CA LEU A 92 10.24 -3.92 15.02
C LEU A 92 11.49 -4.60 15.58
N GLN A 93 11.85 -4.33 16.84
CA GLN A 93 12.98 -5.00 17.51
C GLN A 93 12.74 -6.51 17.64
N THR A 94 11.51 -6.93 17.94
CA THR A 94 11.14 -8.34 17.99
C THR A 94 11.19 -8.97 16.60
N ILE A 95 10.73 -8.27 15.56
CA ILE A 95 10.85 -8.73 14.16
C ILE A 95 12.33 -8.92 13.78
N MET A 96 13.21 -7.97 14.09
CA MET A 96 14.64 -8.07 13.82
C MET A 96 15.30 -9.23 14.56
N SER A 97 14.77 -9.62 15.72
CA SER A 97 15.28 -10.76 16.49
C SER A 97 14.89 -12.12 15.87
N PHE A 98 13.72 -12.20 15.23
CA PHE A 98 13.23 -13.44 14.60
C PHE A 98 13.69 -13.61 13.17
N THR A 99 13.54 -12.56 12.36
CA THR A 99 13.83 -12.58 10.94
C THR A 99 14.64 -11.32 10.59
N PRO A 100 15.93 -11.28 10.96
CA PRO A 100 16.80 -10.14 10.67
C PRO A 100 16.91 -9.92 9.15
N HIS A 101 16.68 -8.69 8.68
CA HIS A 101 16.71 -8.37 7.26
C HIS A 101 17.00 -6.89 7.00
N ASN A 102 17.41 -6.59 5.76
CA ASN A 102 17.59 -5.24 5.26
C ASN A 102 16.49 -4.83 4.28
N TRP A 103 16.31 -3.53 4.10
CA TRP A 103 15.47 -2.94 3.07
C TRP A 103 16.34 -2.29 1.99
N ALA A 104 15.97 -2.48 0.72
CA ALA A 104 16.60 -1.75 -0.36
C ALA A 104 16.34 -0.24 -0.22
N THR A 105 17.25 0.57 -0.71
CA THR A 105 17.25 2.03 -0.54
C THR A 105 16.01 2.67 -1.15
N HIS A 106 15.55 2.20 -2.32
CA HIS A 106 14.34 2.72 -2.98
C HIS A 106 13.04 2.40 -2.22
N THR A 107 13.00 1.31 -1.47
CA THR A 107 11.85 1.00 -0.60
C THR A 107 11.95 1.76 0.72
N LEU A 108 13.15 1.76 1.34
CA LEU A 108 13.37 2.39 2.63
C LEU A 108 13.19 3.90 2.58
N SER A 109 13.55 4.56 1.47
CA SER A 109 13.37 6.01 1.29
C SER A 109 11.90 6.44 1.33
N CYS A 110 10.96 5.52 1.07
CA CYS A 110 9.52 5.77 1.14
C CYS A 110 8.97 5.66 2.56
N PHE A 111 9.70 5.04 3.50
CA PHE A 111 9.20 4.86 4.86
C PHE A 111 9.18 6.20 5.61
N PRO A 112 8.29 6.39 6.59
CA PRO A 112 8.40 7.51 7.52
C PRO A 112 9.81 7.60 8.15
N ALA A 113 10.34 8.82 8.31
CA ALA A 113 11.72 9.05 8.72
C ALA A 113 12.17 8.29 9.98
N PRO A 114 11.34 8.17 11.05
CA PRO A 114 11.71 7.37 12.22
C PRO A 114 11.90 5.87 11.93
N LEU A 115 11.15 5.30 10.98
CA LEU A 115 11.36 3.92 10.54
C LEU A 115 12.66 3.80 9.74
N GLN A 116 12.97 4.79 8.89
CA GLN A 116 14.25 4.81 8.18
C GLN A 116 15.44 4.82 9.14
N ALA A 117 15.37 5.66 10.18
CA ALA A 117 16.41 5.75 11.20
C ALA A 117 16.59 4.41 11.94
N PHE A 118 15.48 3.73 12.26
CA PHE A 118 15.52 2.41 12.89
C PHE A 118 16.29 1.38 12.04
N PHE A 119 15.97 1.25 10.75
CA PHE A 119 16.62 0.26 9.89
C PHE A 119 18.07 0.63 9.53
N LYS A 120 18.41 1.92 9.48
CA LYS A 120 19.80 2.37 9.32
C LYS A 120 20.67 2.01 10.53
N GLN A 121 20.10 2.04 11.74
CA GLN A 121 20.80 1.68 12.98
C GLN A 121 20.91 0.16 13.18
N ASN A 122 19.88 -0.59 12.78
CA ASN A 122 19.78 -2.04 12.94
C ASN A 122 20.10 -2.79 11.64
N ASN A 123 21.24 -2.47 11.01
CA ASN A 123 21.64 -3.07 9.74
C ASN A 123 22.15 -4.51 9.94
N VAL A 124 21.80 -5.41 9.02
CA VAL A 124 22.18 -6.83 9.06
C VAL A 124 23.26 -7.11 8.00
N PRO A 125 24.39 -7.74 8.34
CA PRO A 125 25.39 -8.11 7.33
C PRO A 125 24.80 -9.15 6.36
N GLN A 126 24.96 -8.91 5.05
CA GLN A 126 24.52 -9.83 4.00
C GLN A 126 25.67 -10.64 3.43
N GLU A 127 25.38 -11.89 3.10
CA GLU A 127 26.31 -12.74 2.36
C GLU A 127 26.65 -12.10 1.00
N SER A 128 27.94 -12.05 0.66
CA SER A 128 28.35 -11.50 -0.62
C SER A 128 27.89 -12.40 -1.78
N ARG A 129 27.52 -11.78 -2.90
CA ARG A 129 27.10 -12.48 -4.13
C ARG A 129 28.13 -13.50 -4.62
N PHE A 130 29.41 -13.15 -4.51
CA PHE A 130 30.52 -14.02 -4.88
C PHE A 130 30.56 -15.27 -3.99
N ASN A 131 30.35 -15.11 -2.68
CA ASN A 131 30.29 -16.25 -1.76
C ASN A 131 29.09 -17.15 -2.06
N LEU A 132 27.91 -16.58 -2.30
CA LEU A 132 26.73 -17.37 -2.66
C LEU A 132 26.99 -18.21 -3.92
N LYS A 133 27.51 -17.58 -4.99
CA LYS A 133 27.87 -18.29 -6.23
C LYS A 133 28.90 -19.38 -5.98
N LYS A 134 29.98 -19.06 -5.25
CA LYS A 134 31.04 -20.01 -4.91
C LYS A 134 30.48 -21.22 -4.16
N ASN A 135 29.65 -20.99 -3.13
CA ASN A 135 29.02 -22.02 -2.32
C ASN A 135 28.12 -22.92 -3.16
N VAL A 136 27.30 -22.35 -4.07
CA VAL A 136 26.47 -23.13 -4.99
C VAL A 136 27.33 -24.00 -5.91
N GLU A 137 28.41 -23.47 -6.50
CA GLU A 137 29.29 -24.26 -7.37
C GLU A 137 30.08 -25.33 -6.62
N GLU A 138 30.42 -25.12 -5.34
CA GLU A 138 31.09 -26.10 -4.50
C GLU A 138 30.13 -27.23 -4.08
N GLU A 139 28.94 -26.89 -3.60
CA GLU A 139 27.91 -27.89 -3.25
C GLU A 139 27.42 -28.66 -4.47
N TYR A 140 27.33 -28.02 -5.64
CA TYR A 140 27.00 -28.71 -6.88
C TYR A 140 28.13 -29.65 -7.35
N ARG A 141 29.40 -29.28 -7.13
CA ARG A 141 30.53 -30.21 -7.34
C ARG A 141 30.45 -31.40 -6.38
N LYS A 142 30.10 -31.18 -5.10
CA LYS A 142 29.88 -32.26 -4.14
C LYS A 142 28.77 -33.19 -4.60
N TRP A 143 27.63 -32.64 -5.03
CA TRP A 143 26.50 -33.39 -5.59
C TRP A 143 26.94 -34.34 -6.71
N LYS A 144 27.76 -33.86 -7.65
CA LYS A 144 28.29 -34.68 -8.76
C LYS A 144 29.31 -35.74 -8.32
N SER A 145 29.98 -35.55 -7.19
CA SER A 145 31.03 -36.45 -6.69
C SER A 145 30.54 -37.54 -5.75
N MET A 146 29.42 -37.31 -5.05
CA MET A 146 28.85 -38.27 -4.12
C MET A 146 28.12 -39.39 -4.86
N SER A 147 28.31 -40.63 -4.41
CA SER A 147 27.69 -41.83 -5.00
C SER A 147 26.72 -42.55 -4.07
N ILE A 148 26.80 -42.31 -2.75
CA ILE A 148 25.97 -42.99 -1.75
C ILE A 148 24.68 -42.18 -1.51
N GLU A 149 23.52 -42.74 -1.90
CA GLU A 149 22.23 -42.04 -1.85
C GLU A 149 21.87 -41.52 -0.45
N ASN A 150 22.03 -42.34 0.59
CA ASN A 150 21.70 -41.95 1.96
C ASN A 150 22.53 -40.76 2.47
N ASP A 151 23.80 -40.69 2.06
CA ASP A 151 24.69 -39.60 2.42
C ASP A 151 24.31 -38.32 1.68
N ILE A 152 23.96 -38.43 0.39
CA ILE A 152 23.45 -37.31 -0.41
C ILE A 152 22.18 -36.76 0.24
N ILE A 153 21.19 -37.62 0.52
CA ILE A 153 19.92 -37.17 1.12
C ILE A 153 20.18 -36.51 2.47
N THR A 154 21.03 -37.09 3.31
CA THR A 154 21.32 -36.55 4.64
C THR A 154 22.07 -35.22 4.58
N HIS A 155 23.06 -35.08 3.70
CA HIS A 155 23.85 -33.87 3.53
C HIS A 155 22.99 -32.71 3.00
N PHE A 156 22.25 -32.94 1.91
CA PHE A 156 21.48 -31.87 1.25
C PHE A 156 20.13 -31.56 1.88
N SER A 157 19.69 -32.35 2.87
CA SER A 157 18.47 -32.07 3.67
C SER A 157 18.79 -31.70 5.13
N MET A 158 20.05 -31.45 5.49
CA MET A 158 20.44 -31.21 6.87
C MET A 158 19.89 -29.87 7.37
N GLN A 159 19.18 -29.87 8.49
CA GLN A 159 18.67 -28.65 9.11
C GLN A 159 19.83 -27.76 9.58
N GLY A 160 19.72 -26.45 9.33
CA GLY A 160 20.77 -25.47 9.66
C GLY A 160 21.92 -25.38 8.65
N SER A 161 21.94 -26.25 7.61
CA SER A 161 22.86 -26.08 6.48
C SER A 161 22.43 -24.92 5.56
N PRO A 162 23.34 -24.32 4.77
CA PRO A 162 23.00 -23.29 3.81
C PRO A 162 21.88 -23.76 2.85
N PRO A 163 20.77 -23.01 2.70
CA PRO A 163 19.59 -23.48 1.98
C PRO A 163 19.76 -23.34 0.46
N LEU A 164 20.68 -24.09 -0.12
CA LEU A 164 21.11 -23.95 -1.53
C LEU A 164 20.42 -24.91 -2.49
N PHE A 165 19.59 -25.84 -1.99
CA PHE A 165 19.08 -26.95 -2.79
C PHE A 165 18.29 -26.54 -4.05
N LEU A 166 17.49 -25.47 -4.01
CA LEU A 166 16.81 -24.97 -5.22
C LEU A 166 17.79 -24.44 -6.26
N CYS A 167 18.89 -23.82 -5.84
CA CYS A 167 19.98 -23.42 -6.73
C CYS A 167 20.65 -24.66 -7.35
N LEU A 168 20.78 -25.77 -6.61
CA LEU A 168 21.32 -27.02 -7.15
C LEU A 168 20.38 -27.64 -8.18
N LEU A 169 19.06 -27.68 -7.93
CA LEU A 169 18.08 -28.16 -8.91
C LEU A 169 18.12 -27.33 -10.19
N TRP A 170 18.24 -26.01 -10.07
CA TRP A 170 18.48 -25.12 -11.21
C TRP A 170 19.74 -25.50 -11.98
N LYS A 171 20.86 -25.73 -11.29
CA LYS A 171 22.14 -26.13 -11.91
C LYS A 171 22.06 -27.48 -12.60
N MET A 172 21.35 -28.46 -12.02
CA MET A 172 21.08 -29.76 -12.64
C MET A 172 20.30 -29.58 -13.95
N LEU A 173 19.18 -28.85 -13.92
CA LEU A 173 18.39 -28.59 -15.12
C LEU A 173 19.17 -27.79 -16.18
N LEU A 174 20.08 -26.90 -15.76
CA LEU A 174 20.89 -26.12 -16.69
C LEU A 174 22.00 -26.94 -17.38
N GLU A 175 22.60 -27.92 -16.72
CA GLU A 175 23.70 -28.72 -17.28
C GLU A 175 23.22 -30.04 -17.91
N THR A 176 22.24 -30.72 -17.30
CA THR A 176 21.81 -32.06 -17.69
C THR A 176 20.37 -32.13 -18.19
N ASP A 177 19.61 -31.04 -18.17
CA ASP A 177 18.19 -30.98 -18.56
C ASP A 177 17.27 -31.97 -17.81
N HIS A 178 17.76 -32.57 -16.72
CA HIS A 178 17.03 -33.55 -15.92
C HIS A 178 17.44 -33.51 -14.44
N ILE A 179 16.53 -33.90 -13.55
CA ILE A 179 16.78 -34.12 -12.12
C ILE A 179 16.66 -35.62 -11.84
N ASN A 180 17.52 -36.17 -10.97
CA ASN A 180 17.46 -37.58 -10.60
C ASN A 180 16.44 -37.84 -9.45
N GLN A 181 16.14 -39.10 -9.17
CA GLN A 181 15.19 -39.49 -8.12
C GLN A 181 15.60 -38.98 -6.73
N ILE A 182 16.91 -38.91 -6.46
CA ILE A 182 17.47 -38.42 -5.20
C ILE A 182 17.08 -36.95 -4.97
N GLY A 183 17.02 -36.15 -6.04
CA GLY A 183 16.61 -34.75 -5.98
C GLY A 183 15.20 -34.57 -5.40
N TYR A 184 14.26 -35.43 -5.80
CA TYR A 184 12.91 -35.46 -5.22
C TYR A 184 12.94 -35.85 -3.73
N ARG A 185 13.70 -36.88 -3.37
CA ARG A 185 13.80 -37.36 -1.97
C ARG A 185 14.40 -36.32 -1.03
N VAL A 186 15.35 -35.51 -1.51
CA VAL A 186 15.88 -34.39 -0.74
C VAL A 186 14.80 -33.34 -0.49
N LEU A 187 14.03 -32.93 -1.51
CA LEU A 187 12.91 -31.97 -1.33
C LEU A 187 11.87 -32.49 -0.33
N GLU A 188 11.50 -33.77 -0.47
CA GLU A 188 10.56 -34.44 0.44
C GLU A 188 11.06 -34.39 1.89
N ARG A 189 12.37 -34.58 2.11
CA ARG A 189 12.98 -34.57 3.46
C ARG A 189 13.19 -33.17 4.04
N ILE A 190 13.43 -32.15 3.21
CA ILE A 190 13.52 -30.74 3.64
C ILE A 190 12.17 -30.29 4.23
N GLY A 191 11.08 -30.60 3.53
CA GLY A 191 9.72 -30.25 3.94
C GLY A 191 9.34 -28.78 3.68
N ALA A 192 8.04 -28.52 3.62
CA ALA A 192 7.45 -27.24 3.20
C ALA A 192 7.99 -26.02 3.96
N ARG A 193 8.13 -26.16 5.29
CA ARG A 193 8.50 -25.06 6.18
C ARG A 193 9.96 -24.64 6.02
N ALA A 194 10.89 -25.58 5.84
CA ALA A 194 12.28 -25.23 5.60
C ALA A 194 12.52 -24.78 4.15
N LEU A 195 11.69 -25.25 3.22
CA LEU A 195 11.83 -24.96 1.79
C LEU A 195 11.74 -23.46 1.46
N VAL A 196 10.99 -22.65 2.22
CA VAL A 196 10.92 -21.20 1.96
C VAL A 196 12.27 -20.50 2.09
N ALA A 197 13.16 -20.99 2.98
CA ALA A 197 14.53 -20.47 3.06
C ALA A 197 15.32 -20.78 1.78
N HIS A 198 15.10 -21.95 1.18
CA HIS A 198 15.69 -22.30 -0.12
C HIS A 198 15.15 -21.44 -1.25
N VAL A 199 13.85 -21.10 -1.25
CA VAL A 199 13.27 -20.18 -2.23
C VAL A 199 13.87 -18.78 -2.10
N ARG A 200 14.10 -18.30 -0.87
CA ARG A 200 14.69 -16.99 -0.60
C ARG A 200 16.11 -16.89 -1.13
N THR A 201 16.97 -17.85 -0.79
CA THR A 201 18.34 -17.88 -1.29
C THR A 201 18.39 -18.13 -2.80
N PHE A 202 17.44 -18.91 -3.33
CA PHE A 202 17.30 -19.09 -4.78
C PHE A 202 16.93 -17.78 -5.50
N ALA A 203 16.07 -16.94 -4.91
CA ALA A 203 15.76 -15.62 -5.46
C ALA A 203 17.04 -14.75 -5.57
N ASP A 204 17.88 -14.73 -4.53
CA ASP A 204 19.16 -14.02 -4.56
C ASP A 204 20.11 -14.59 -5.62
N PHE A 205 20.17 -15.92 -5.77
CA PHE A 205 20.98 -16.60 -6.78
C PHE A 205 20.51 -16.32 -8.21
N LEU A 206 19.19 -16.29 -8.45
CA LEU A 206 18.62 -15.95 -9.76
C LEU A 206 19.03 -14.54 -10.20
N VAL A 207 18.99 -13.56 -9.29
CA VAL A 207 19.40 -12.20 -9.62
C VAL A 207 20.86 -12.15 -10.04
N TYR A 208 21.74 -12.90 -9.36
CA TYR A 208 23.14 -13.04 -9.75
C TYR A 208 23.31 -13.67 -11.15
N GLU A 209 22.67 -14.81 -11.41
CA GLU A 209 22.77 -15.51 -12.69
C GLU A 209 22.27 -14.66 -13.86
N PHE A 210 21.15 -13.95 -13.68
CA PHE A 210 20.61 -13.07 -14.72
C PHE A 210 21.44 -11.80 -14.90
N SER A 211 22.02 -11.26 -13.83
CA SER A 211 22.87 -10.07 -13.90
C SER A 211 24.21 -10.32 -14.59
N THR A 212 24.69 -11.57 -14.61
CA THR A 212 25.99 -11.96 -15.17
C THR A 212 25.87 -12.71 -16.52
N SER A 213 24.64 -12.96 -16.98
CA SER A 213 24.38 -13.68 -18.23
C SER A 213 24.79 -12.88 -19.47
N ALA A 214 25.46 -13.52 -20.43
CA ALA A 214 25.93 -12.91 -21.68
C ALA A 214 24.81 -12.60 -22.70
N GLY A 215 23.54 -12.70 -22.32
CA GLY A 215 22.38 -12.48 -23.18
C GLY A 215 22.11 -13.61 -24.18
N GLY A 216 21.20 -13.37 -25.14
CA GLY A 216 20.92 -14.29 -26.24
C GLY A 216 20.33 -15.64 -25.81
N GLN A 217 20.90 -16.74 -26.33
CA GLN A 217 20.42 -18.11 -26.07
C GLN A 217 20.55 -18.51 -24.60
N GLN A 218 21.63 -18.11 -23.92
CA GLN A 218 21.86 -18.44 -22.50
C GLN A 218 20.74 -17.86 -21.63
N LEU A 219 20.37 -16.59 -21.84
CA LEU A 219 19.29 -15.96 -21.11
C LEU A 219 17.94 -16.63 -21.39
N ASN A 220 17.66 -17.01 -22.64
CA ASN A 220 16.43 -17.73 -22.98
C ASN A 220 16.36 -19.10 -22.30
N LYS A 221 17.48 -19.83 -22.21
CA LYS A 221 17.55 -21.12 -21.50
C LYS A 221 17.30 -20.96 -20.00
N CYS A 222 17.88 -19.93 -19.37
CA CYS A 222 17.57 -19.62 -17.97
C CYS A 222 16.05 -19.38 -17.78
N ILE A 223 15.41 -18.64 -18.68
CA ILE A 223 13.99 -18.34 -18.57
C ILE A 223 13.13 -19.60 -18.78
N GLU A 224 13.50 -20.46 -19.72
CA GLU A 224 12.84 -21.75 -19.93
C GLU A 224 12.90 -22.62 -18.68
N ILE A 225 14.11 -22.83 -18.13
CA ILE A 225 14.32 -23.63 -16.91
C ILE A 225 13.54 -23.03 -15.72
N LEU A 226 13.53 -21.71 -15.58
CA LEU A 226 12.79 -21.05 -14.50
C LEU A 226 11.30 -21.35 -14.56
N ASN A 227 10.73 -21.28 -15.76
CA ASN A 227 9.32 -21.62 -15.98
C ASN A 227 9.07 -23.11 -15.79
N ASP A 228 10.00 -23.97 -16.23
CA ASP A 228 9.92 -25.41 -16.03
C ASP A 228 9.89 -25.76 -14.55
N MET A 229 10.73 -25.13 -13.71
CA MET A 229 10.72 -25.35 -12.26
C MET A 229 9.36 -25.02 -11.62
N VAL A 230 8.61 -24.06 -12.17
CA VAL A 230 7.30 -23.65 -11.65
C VAL A 230 6.16 -24.52 -12.21
N TRP A 231 6.07 -24.64 -13.53
CA TRP A 231 4.90 -25.21 -14.21
C TRP A 231 5.05 -26.68 -14.57
N LYS A 232 6.27 -27.12 -14.91
CA LYS A 232 6.56 -28.48 -15.39
C LYS A 232 6.99 -29.42 -14.28
N TYR A 233 7.91 -29.00 -13.41
CA TYR A 233 8.40 -29.79 -12.27
C TYR A 233 7.67 -29.48 -10.97
N ASN A 234 6.96 -28.35 -10.91
CA ASN A 234 6.17 -27.91 -9.73
C ASN A 234 7.00 -27.86 -8.43
N ILE A 235 8.27 -27.43 -8.54
CA ILE A 235 9.22 -27.29 -7.41
C ILE A 235 8.82 -26.14 -6.49
N VAL A 236 8.31 -25.05 -7.07
CA VAL A 236 7.84 -23.87 -6.33
C VAL A 236 6.65 -23.24 -7.07
N THR A 237 5.66 -22.75 -6.32
CA THR A 237 4.51 -22.06 -6.93
C THR A 237 4.89 -20.65 -7.38
N LEU A 238 4.21 -20.15 -8.41
CA LEU A 238 4.48 -18.82 -8.99
C LEU A 238 4.40 -17.70 -7.95
N ASP A 239 3.32 -17.65 -7.17
CA ASP A 239 3.07 -16.65 -6.13
C ASP A 239 4.12 -16.67 -5.03
N ARG A 240 4.61 -17.86 -4.65
CA ARG A 240 5.66 -18.02 -3.64
C ARG A 240 6.99 -17.46 -4.14
N LEU A 241 7.39 -17.83 -5.35
CA LEU A 241 8.65 -17.38 -5.93
C LEU A 241 8.66 -15.86 -6.14
N ILE A 242 7.57 -15.31 -6.70
CA ILE A 242 7.46 -13.86 -6.93
C ILE A 242 7.43 -13.08 -5.62
N LEU A 243 6.73 -13.57 -4.58
CA LEU A 243 6.73 -12.92 -3.28
C LEU A 243 8.16 -12.83 -2.71
N CYS A 244 8.94 -13.92 -2.76
CA CYS A 244 10.33 -13.91 -2.30
C CYS A 244 11.18 -12.93 -3.12
N LEU A 245 11.06 -12.90 -4.45
CA LEU A 245 11.75 -11.92 -5.32
C LEU A 245 11.39 -10.47 -4.96
N ALA A 246 10.11 -10.17 -4.78
CA ALA A 246 9.62 -8.83 -4.44
C ALA A 246 10.06 -8.35 -3.04
N MET A 247 10.42 -9.28 -2.15
CA MET A 247 10.87 -9.01 -0.77
C MET A 247 12.40 -9.01 -0.62
N ARG A 248 13.17 -8.90 -1.70
CA ARG A 248 14.64 -8.78 -1.65
C ARG A 248 15.12 -7.35 -1.46
N SER A 249 16.35 -7.23 -1.00
CA SER A 249 17.02 -5.95 -0.71
C SER A 249 18.11 -5.63 -1.73
N HIS A 250 17.93 -6.05 -2.98
CA HIS A 250 18.85 -5.72 -4.06
C HIS A 250 18.84 -4.22 -4.35
N GLU A 251 19.96 -3.70 -4.83
CA GLU A 251 20.16 -2.27 -5.09
C GLU A 251 20.43 -2.00 -6.58
N GLY A 252 20.02 -0.82 -7.05
CA GLY A 252 20.35 -0.33 -8.40
C GLY A 252 19.98 -1.31 -9.53
N ASN A 253 20.96 -1.69 -10.35
CA ASN A 253 20.76 -2.60 -11.48
C ASN A 253 20.31 -4.00 -11.05
N GLU A 254 20.70 -4.45 -9.87
CA GLU A 254 20.29 -5.77 -9.37
C GLU A 254 18.80 -5.81 -9.06
N ALA A 255 18.27 -4.73 -8.49
CA ALA A 255 16.84 -4.59 -8.28
C ALA A 255 16.08 -4.58 -9.61
N GLN A 256 16.62 -3.91 -10.64
CA GLN A 256 16.05 -3.93 -11.99
C GLN A 256 16.02 -5.36 -12.58
N VAL A 257 17.11 -6.13 -12.43
CA VAL A 257 17.16 -7.53 -12.85
C VAL A 257 16.15 -8.37 -12.08
N CYS A 258 16.05 -8.20 -10.76
CA CYS A 258 15.07 -8.90 -9.93
C CYS A 258 13.63 -8.67 -10.42
N TYR A 259 13.26 -7.42 -10.68
CA TYR A 259 11.92 -7.06 -11.16
C TYR A 259 11.69 -7.47 -12.62
N PHE A 260 12.75 -7.50 -13.43
CA PHE A 260 12.70 -8.09 -14.77
C PHE A 260 12.42 -9.59 -14.71
N ILE A 261 13.03 -10.34 -13.79
CA ILE A 261 12.71 -11.77 -13.56
C ILE A 261 11.22 -11.94 -13.20
N ILE A 262 10.67 -11.09 -12.33
CA ILE A 262 9.24 -11.10 -11.99
C ILE A 262 8.39 -10.89 -13.25
N GLN A 263 8.72 -9.88 -14.07
CA GLN A 263 8.00 -9.62 -15.32
C GLN A 263 8.05 -10.82 -16.28
N LEU A 264 9.21 -11.47 -16.41
CA LEU A 264 9.39 -12.63 -17.27
C LEU A 264 8.54 -13.82 -16.82
N LEU A 265 8.52 -14.11 -15.51
CA LEU A 265 7.69 -15.17 -14.92
C LEU A 265 6.18 -14.95 -15.17
N LEU A 266 5.75 -13.68 -15.17
CA LEU A 266 4.34 -13.31 -15.31
C LEU A 266 3.86 -13.25 -16.76
N LEU A 267 4.71 -12.75 -17.67
CA LEU A 267 4.26 -12.37 -19.02
C LEU A 267 4.89 -13.17 -20.15
N LYS A 268 6.09 -13.73 -19.98
CA LYS A 268 6.76 -14.45 -21.07
C LYS A 268 6.10 -15.81 -21.36
N PRO A 269 5.82 -16.69 -20.39
CA PRO A 269 5.07 -17.91 -20.66
C PRO A 269 3.57 -17.60 -20.87
N ASN A 270 2.87 -18.54 -21.49
CA ASN A 270 1.42 -18.45 -21.65
C ASN A 270 0.68 -18.99 -20.40
N ASP A 271 1.35 -19.76 -19.54
CA ASP A 271 0.76 -20.45 -18.40
C ASP A 271 -0.07 -19.56 -17.50
N PHE A 272 0.50 -18.46 -17.03
CA PHE A 272 -0.19 -17.58 -16.09
C PHE A 272 -1.20 -16.66 -16.79
N ARG A 273 -0.83 -16.12 -17.96
CA ARG A 273 -1.71 -15.24 -18.75
C ARG A 273 -3.01 -15.92 -19.15
N ASN A 274 -2.93 -17.18 -19.61
CA ASN A 274 -4.12 -17.96 -19.97
C ASN A 274 -5.01 -18.25 -18.76
N ARG A 275 -4.41 -18.64 -17.62
CA ARG A 275 -5.12 -18.86 -16.36
C ARG A 275 -5.88 -17.61 -15.90
N VAL A 276 -5.21 -16.45 -15.91
CA VAL A 276 -5.84 -15.18 -15.53
C VAL A 276 -6.93 -14.78 -16.51
N SER A 277 -6.67 -14.82 -17.82
CA SER A 277 -7.63 -14.45 -18.85
C SER A 277 -8.92 -15.26 -18.75
N ASP A 278 -8.80 -16.60 -18.67
CA ASP A 278 -9.96 -17.49 -18.58
C ASP A 278 -10.70 -17.32 -17.25
N PHE A 279 -9.97 -17.24 -16.13
CA PHE A 279 -10.58 -17.06 -14.81
C PHE A 279 -11.38 -15.76 -14.74
N VAL A 280 -10.83 -14.65 -15.24
CA VAL A 280 -11.48 -13.33 -15.25
C VAL A 280 -12.70 -13.28 -16.16
N LYS A 281 -12.62 -13.94 -17.32
CA LYS A 281 -13.69 -14.00 -18.30
C LYS A 281 -14.87 -14.85 -17.84
N GLU A 282 -14.60 -16.01 -17.25
CA GLU A 282 -15.63 -17.02 -16.96
C GLU A 282 -16.26 -16.89 -15.56
N ASN A 283 -15.65 -16.13 -14.65
CA ASN A 283 -16.09 -16.03 -13.25
C ASN A 283 -16.48 -14.60 -12.86
N SER A 284 -17.21 -14.48 -11.75
CA SER A 284 -17.57 -13.20 -11.13
C SER A 284 -17.22 -13.19 -9.64
N PRO A 285 -16.92 -12.03 -9.04
CA PRO A 285 -16.49 -11.91 -7.64
C PRO A 285 -17.65 -11.93 -6.63
N GLU A 286 -18.90 -11.68 -7.03
CA GLU A 286 -20.08 -11.62 -6.15
C GLU A 286 -20.51 -13.02 -5.69
N HIS A 287 -19.66 -13.70 -4.91
CA HIS A 287 -19.85 -15.08 -4.48
C HIS A 287 -21.16 -15.30 -3.72
N TRP A 288 -21.67 -14.27 -3.02
CA TRP A 288 -22.93 -14.32 -2.27
C TRP A 288 -24.18 -14.32 -3.17
N LEU A 289 -24.04 -14.02 -4.46
CA LEU A 289 -25.11 -14.08 -5.46
C LEU A 289 -25.03 -15.35 -6.34
N GLN A 290 -24.00 -16.18 -6.15
CA GLN A 290 -23.74 -17.33 -7.00
C GLN A 290 -24.27 -18.62 -6.39
N ASN A 291 -24.89 -19.45 -7.23
CA ASN A 291 -25.34 -20.80 -6.87
C ASN A 291 -24.48 -21.90 -7.52
N ASP A 292 -23.59 -21.55 -8.46
CA ASP A 292 -22.83 -22.48 -9.30
C ASP A 292 -21.30 -22.34 -9.15
N TRP A 293 -20.82 -21.63 -8.12
CA TRP A 293 -19.39 -21.36 -7.89
C TRP A 293 -18.55 -22.64 -7.93
N HIS A 294 -18.97 -23.69 -7.21
CA HIS A 294 -18.21 -24.94 -7.14
C HIS A 294 -18.03 -25.58 -8.54
N THR A 295 -19.05 -25.52 -9.40
CA THR A 295 -18.97 -26.04 -10.78
C THR A 295 -17.94 -25.26 -11.60
N LYS A 296 -17.95 -23.93 -11.51
CA LYS A 296 -16.98 -23.06 -12.20
C LYS A 296 -15.57 -23.25 -11.66
N HIS A 297 -15.43 -23.32 -10.33
CA HIS A 297 -14.17 -23.58 -9.63
C HIS A 297 -13.56 -24.92 -10.05
N MET A 298 -14.37 -25.99 -10.12
CA MET A 298 -13.93 -27.29 -10.62
C MET A 298 -13.59 -27.25 -12.12
N SER A 299 -14.29 -26.46 -12.92
CA SER A 299 -13.97 -26.30 -14.35
C SER A 299 -12.60 -25.65 -14.53
N TYR A 300 -12.27 -24.63 -13.73
CA TYR A 300 -10.94 -24.02 -13.71
C TYR A 300 -9.87 -25.06 -13.33
N HIS A 301 -10.04 -25.79 -12.23
CA HIS A 301 -9.04 -26.77 -11.76
C HIS A 301 -8.89 -27.98 -12.67
N LYS A 302 -9.94 -28.37 -13.40
CA LYS A 302 -9.85 -29.40 -14.45
C LYS A 302 -9.02 -28.91 -15.65
N LYS A 303 -9.18 -27.64 -16.05
CA LYS A 303 -8.44 -27.04 -17.15
C LYS A 303 -6.99 -26.73 -16.78
N TYR A 304 -6.78 -26.29 -15.53
CA TYR A 304 -5.50 -25.85 -15.00
C TYR A 304 -5.20 -26.52 -13.65
N PRO A 305 -4.86 -27.82 -13.62
CA PRO A 305 -4.53 -28.51 -12.38
C PRO A 305 -3.35 -27.86 -11.66
N GLU A 306 -3.46 -27.71 -10.35
CA GLU A 306 -2.38 -27.20 -9.49
C GLU A 306 -1.74 -28.35 -8.71
N LYS A 307 -0.45 -28.60 -9.01
CA LYS A 307 0.37 -29.65 -8.41
C LYS A 307 1.17 -29.07 -7.23
N LEU A 308 0.85 -29.49 -6.00
CA LEU A 308 1.37 -28.93 -4.75
C LEU A 308 2.37 -29.85 -4.00
N TYR A 309 2.60 -31.06 -4.49
CA TYR A 309 3.48 -32.06 -3.87
C TYR A 309 4.60 -32.51 -4.81
N PHE A 310 5.08 -31.58 -5.65
CA PHE A 310 6.17 -31.82 -6.61
C PHE A 310 5.83 -32.93 -7.63
N GLU A 311 4.56 -33.08 -8.00
CA GLU A 311 4.09 -34.17 -8.87
C GLU A 311 4.78 -34.14 -10.23
N GLY A 312 4.95 -32.96 -10.82
CA GLY A 312 5.66 -32.81 -12.10
C GLY A 312 7.11 -33.30 -12.04
N LEU A 313 7.78 -33.13 -10.90
CA LEU A 313 9.12 -33.69 -10.67
C LEU A 313 9.08 -35.20 -10.49
N ALA A 314 8.20 -35.71 -9.63
CA ALA A 314 8.08 -37.14 -9.36
C ALA A 314 7.72 -37.97 -10.60
N GLU A 315 6.95 -37.39 -11.54
CA GLU A 315 6.61 -37.99 -12.83
C GLU A 315 7.79 -38.04 -13.81
N GLN A 316 8.72 -37.07 -13.73
CA GLN A 316 9.82 -36.91 -14.70
C GLN A 316 11.14 -37.53 -14.26
N VAL A 317 11.31 -37.82 -12.98
CA VAL A 317 12.49 -38.56 -12.49
C VAL A 317 12.47 -40.00 -12.99
N ASN A 318 13.66 -40.61 -13.12
CA ASN A 318 13.82 -42.01 -13.51
C ASN A 318 14.50 -42.81 -12.39
N PRO A 319 13.85 -43.83 -11.79
CA PRO A 319 12.47 -44.25 -12.03
C PRO A 319 11.43 -43.25 -11.45
N PRO A 320 10.23 -43.13 -12.04
CA PRO A 320 9.18 -42.26 -11.53
C PRO A 320 8.77 -42.62 -10.10
N VAL A 321 8.50 -41.61 -9.27
CA VAL A 321 8.07 -41.79 -7.88
C VAL A 321 6.55 -41.67 -7.80
N GLN A 322 5.88 -42.71 -7.29
CA GLN A 322 4.45 -42.64 -7.02
C GLN A 322 4.18 -41.77 -5.78
N ILE A 323 3.38 -40.71 -5.96
CA ILE A 323 2.92 -39.85 -4.86
C ILE A 323 1.58 -40.38 -4.35
N GLN A 324 1.51 -40.65 -3.04
CA GLN A 324 0.29 -41.10 -2.35
C GLN A 324 -0.32 -40.01 -1.44
N GLN A 325 0.18 -38.77 -1.52
CA GLN A 325 -0.30 -37.67 -0.69
C GLN A 325 -1.74 -37.28 -1.07
N GLN A 326 -2.61 -37.22 -0.06
CA GLN A 326 -3.99 -36.77 -0.24
C GLN A 326 -4.08 -35.26 -0.11
N TYR A 327 -4.74 -34.62 -1.09
CA TYR A 327 -5.02 -33.20 -1.07
C TYR A 327 -6.06 -32.86 0.00
N LEU A 328 -5.84 -31.75 0.69
CA LEU A 328 -6.85 -31.10 1.51
C LEU A 328 -7.92 -30.44 0.62
N PRO A 329 -9.15 -30.25 1.10
CA PRO A 329 -10.22 -29.61 0.33
C PRO A 329 -9.86 -28.18 -0.11
N ILE A 330 -10.07 -27.87 -1.40
CA ILE A 330 -9.93 -26.52 -1.97
C ILE A 330 -11.30 -26.10 -2.52
N TYR A 331 -11.95 -25.16 -1.85
CA TYR A 331 -13.30 -24.70 -2.24
C TYR A 331 -13.31 -23.40 -3.07
N PHE A 332 -12.29 -22.56 -2.91
CA PHE A 332 -12.27 -21.20 -3.49
C PHE A 332 -10.93 -20.86 -4.16
N GLY A 333 -9.82 -21.26 -3.54
CA GLY A 333 -8.49 -20.84 -3.97
C GLY A 333 -8.07 -21.37 -5.33
N ASN A 334 -7.24 -20.58 -6.00
CA ASN A 334 -6.41 -20.95 -7.15
C ASN A 334 -5.19 -20.00 -7.19
N VAL A 335 -4.22 -20.29 -8.06
CA VAL A 335 -2.99 -19.51 -8.19
C VAL A 335 -3.24 -18.05 -8.57
N CYS A 336 -4.27 -17.75 -9.38
CA CYS A 336 -4.63 -16.37 -9.74
C CYS A 336 -5.05 -15.57 -8.49
N LEU A 337 -5.96 -16.12 -7.69
CA LEU A 337 -6.40 -15.48 -6.45
C LEU A 337 -5.29 -15.44 -5.40
N ARG A 338 -4.45 -16.49 -5.27
CA ARG A 338 -3.30 -16.48 -4.34
C ARG A 338 -2.26 -15.43 -4.73
N PHE A 339 -2.10 -15.15 -6.02
CA PHE A 339 -1.18 -14.13 -6.51
C PHE A 339 -1.65 -12.70 -6.26
N LEU A 340 -2.96 -12.43 -6.16
CA LEU A 340 -3.48 -11.06 -6.11
C LEU A 340 -2.91 -10.20 -4.96
N PRO A 341 -2.79 -10.68 -3.70
CA PRO A 341 -2.11 -9.94 -2.62
C PRO A 341 -0.61 -9.75 -2.87
N VAL A 342 0.02 -10.65 -3.63
CA VAL A 342 1.43 -10.51 -4.05
C VAL A 342 1.53 -9.46 -5.16
N PHE A 343 0.53 -9.37 -6.03
CA PHE A 343 0.50 -8.39 -7.11
C PHE A 343 0.48 -6.96 -6.56
N ASP A 344 -0.29 -6.72 -5.50
CA ASP A 344 -0.29 -5.43 -4.78
C ASP A 344 1.11 -4.98 -4.36
N ILE A 345 1.88 -5.91 -3.79
CA ILE A 345 3.25 -5.70 -3.35
C ILE A 345 4.19 -5.50 -4.55
N VAL A 346 4.03 -6.28 -5.62
CA VAL A 346 4.82 -6.15 -6.84
C VAL A 346 4.64 -4.76 -7.45
N ILE A 347 3.41 -4.25 -7.54
CA ILE A 347 3.14 -2.89 -8.03
C ILE A 347 3.89 -1.87 -7.19
N HIS A 348 3.82 -1.96 -5.86
CA HIS A 348 4.52 -1.06 -4.95
C HIS A 348 6.04 -1.04 -5.18
N ARG A 349 6.66 -2.22 -5.32
CA ARG A 349 8.09 -2.32 -5.63
C ARG A 349 8.46 -1.67 -6.97
N PHE A 350 7.59 -1.80 -7.99
CA PHE A 350 7.82 -1.19 -9.30
C PHE A 350 7.61 0.34 -9.28
N LEU A 351 6.75 0.86 -8.40
CA LEU A 351 6.58 2.30 -8.21
C LEU A 351 7.82 2.94 -7.60
N GLU A 352 8.49 2.25 -6.68
CA GLU A 352 9.69 2.72 -5.97
C GLU A 352 10.93 2.80 -6.88
N LEU A 353 11.03 1.92 -7.89
CA LEU A 353 12.19 1.86 -8.77
C LEU A 353 11.89 2.49 -10.14
N LEU A 354 12.29 3.75 -10.34
CA LEU A 354 11.93 4.54 -11.53
C LEU A 354 12.20 3.85 -12.89
N PRO A 355 13.35 3.17 -13.13
CA PRO A 355 13.63 2.52 -14.41
C PRO A 355 12.63 1.44 -14.86
N VAL A 356 11.84 0.84 -13.94
CA VAL A 356 10.92 -0.26 -14.27
C VAL A 356 9.49 0.19 -14.59
N SER A 357 9.26 1.50 -14.75
CA SER A 357 7.92 2.08 -14.99
C SER A 357 7.18 1.46 -16.19
N LYS A 358 7.84 1.28 -17.34
CA LYS A 358 7.21 0.69 -18.54
C LYS A 358 6.81 -0.76 -18.32
N SER A 359 7.58 -1.50 -17.55
CA SER A 359 7.25 -2.89 -17.22
C SER A 359 5.98 -2.99 -16.39
N LEU A 360 5.74 -2.04 -15.48
CA LEU A 360 4.51 -1.96 -14.71
C LEU A 360 3.28 -1.71 -15.59
N GLU A 361 3.38 -0.81 -16.58
CA GLU A 361 2.28 -0.56 -17.52
C GLU A 361 1.88 -1.85 -18.26
N THR A 362 2.87 -2.60 -18.75
CA THR A 362 2.64 -3.88 -19.44
C THR A 362 2.00 -4.93 -18.52
N LEU A 363 2.39 -4.97 -17.24
CA LEU A 363 1.75 -5.86 -16.26
C LEU A 363 0.28 -5.50 -16.05
N LEU A 364 -0.04 -4.21 -15.92
CA LEU A 364 -1.42 -3.72 -15.78
C LEU A 364 -2.26 -4.04 -17.02
N ASP A 365 -1.68 -3.98 -18.22
CA ASP A 365 -2.39 -4.33 -19.47
C ASP A 365 -2.80 -5.80 -19.55
N HIS A 366 -1.93 -6.71 -19.11
CA HIS A 366 -2.17 -8.14 -19.24
C HIS A 366 -2.89 -8.74 -18.04
N LEU A 367 -2.59 -8.24 -16.84
CA LEU A 367 -3.02 -8.85 -15.57
C LEU A 367 -3.91 -7.92 -14.74
N GLY A 368 -4.08 -6.65 -15.12
CA GLY A 368 -4.91 -5.69 -14.38
C GLY A 368 -6.37 -6.12 -14.25
N GLY A 369 -6.90 -6.89 -15.21
CA GLY A 369 -8.24 -7.48 -15.12
C GLY A 369 -8.45 -8.40 -13.92
N LEU A 370 -7.37 -8.93 -13.32
CA LEU A 370 -7.44 -9.77 -12.11
C LEU A 370 -7.97 -9.00 -10.89
N TYR A 371 -7.84 -7.67 -10.86
CA TYR A 371 -8.39 -6.82 -9.80
C TYR A 371 -9.92 -6.86 -9.70
N LYS A 372 -10.61 -7.45 -10.69
CA LYS A 372 -12.03 -7.80 -10.60
C LYS A 372 -12.35 -8.61 -9.33
N PHE A 373 -11.43 -9.45 -8.87
CA PHE A 373 -11.59 -10.29 -7.67
C PHE A 373 -10.85 -9.75 -6.44
N HIS A 374 -10.35 -8.51 -6.51
CA HIS A 374 -9.75 -7.87 -5.36
C HIS A 374 -10.85 -7.54 -4.34
N ASP A 375 -10.58 -7.81 -3.07
CA ASP A 375 -11.55 -7.59 -1.99
C ASP A 375 -11.71 -6.10 -1.63
N ARG A 376 -10.63 -5.33 -1.73
CA ARG A 376 -10.59 -3.88 -1.42
C ARG A 376 -9.92 -2.99 -2.48
N PRO A 377 -10.38 -2.99 -3.75
CA PRO A 377 -9.68 -2.32 -4.85
C PRO A 377 -9.60 -0.79 -4.67
N VAL A 378 -10.64 -0.14 -4.14
CA VAL A 378 -10.62 1.32 -3.92
C VAL A 378 -9.69 1.67 -2.77
N THR A 379 -9.72 0.90 -1.68
CA THR A 379 -8.83 1.07 -0.53
C THR A 379 -7.37 0.85 -0.90
N TYR A 380 -7.08 -0.15 -1.76
CA TYR A 380 -5.75 -0.38 -2.29
C TYR A 380 -5.24 0.83 -3.10
N LEU A 381 -6.06 1.36 -4.01
CA LEU A 381 -5.73 2.55 -4.78
C LEU A 381 -5.52 3.77 -3.89
N TYR A 382 -6.41 3.99 -2.92
CA TYR A 382 -6.29 5.08 -1.95
C TYR A 382 -4.94 5.04 -1.24
N ASN A 383 -4.59 3.90 -0.62
CA ASN A 383 -3.32 3.74 0.07
C ASN A 383 -2.12 3.91 -0.87
N THR A 384 -2.20 3.37 -2.09
CA THR A 384 -1.10 3.43 -3.06
C THR A 384 -0.85 4.85 -3.54
N LEU A 385 -1.91 5.58 -3.93
CA LEU A 385 -1.81 6.97 -4.39
C LEU A 385 -1.36 7.90 -3.26
N HIS A 386 -1.86 7.67 -2.04
CA HIS A 386 -1.52 8.49 -0.89
C HIS A 386 -0.07 8.27 -0.43
N TYR A 387 0.36 7.02 -0.37
CA TYR A 387 1.71 6.66 0.08
C TYR A 387 2.78 7.05 -0.94
N TYR A 388 2.51 6.87 -2.23
CA TYR A 388 3.46 7.15 -3.32
C TYR A 388 3.23 8.50 -4.01
N GLU A 389 2.61 9.49 -3.35
CA GLU A 389 2.36 10.82 -3.92
C GLU A 389 3.63 11.43 -4.53
N GLY A 390 4.74 11.45 -3.78
CA GLY A 390 6.02 11.98 -4.25
C GLY A 390 6.63 11.22 -5.43
N HIS A 391 6.29 9.93 -5.59
CA HIS A 391 6.75 9.10 -6.71
C HIS A 391 5.81 9.18 -7.92
N LEU A 392 4.55 9.58 -7.75
CA LEU A 392 3.52 9.58 -8.79
C LEU A 392 3.16 10.97 -9.30
N ARG A 393 3.55 12.04 -8.58
CA ARG A 393 3.27 13.44 -8.95
C ARG A 393 3.61 13.75 -10.40
N GLU A 394 4.84 13.46 -10.80
CA GLU A 394 5.35 13.71 -12.16
C GLU A 394 5.05 12.57 -13.16
N ARG A 395 4.59 11.41 -12.68
CA ARG A 395 4.29 10.22 -13.50
C ARG A 395 2.79 10.06 -13.71
N THR A 396 2.14 11.11 -14.21
CA THR A 396 0.68 11.22 -14.35
C THR A 396 0.08 10.12 -15.24
N ASN A 397 0.76 9.71 -16.31
CA ASN A 397 0.32 8.61 -17.18
C ASN A 397 0.28 7.26 -16.44
N LEU A 398 1.33 6.95 -15.68
CA LEU A 398 1.39 5.72 -14.88
C LEU A 398 0.31 5.73 -13.78
N LYS A 399 0.13 6.89 -13.14
CA LYS A 399 -0.91 7.10 -12.12
C LYS A 399 -2.30 6.83 -12.68
N ARG A 400 -2.64 7.40 -13.84
CA ARG A 400 -3.90 7.16 -14.54
C ARG A 400 -4.04 5.70 -14.97
N LYS A 401 -2.98 5.11 -15.54
CA LYS A 401 -2.96 3.70 -15.96
C LYS A 401 -3.32 2.77 -14.81
N LEU A 402 -2.73 2.98 -13.63
CA LEU A 402 -3.01 2.20 -12.42
C LEU A 402 -4.48 2.31 -12.01
N VAL A 403 -5.00 3.53 -11.87
CA VAL A 403 -6.39 3.77 -11.47
C VAL A 403 -7.37 3.17 -12.49
N HIS A 404 -7.13 3.38 -13.78
CA HIS A 404 -8.01 2.88 -14.83
C HIS A 404 -7.96 1.35 -14.98
N ALA A 405 -6.78 0.73 -14.84
CA ALA A 405 -6.67 -0.73 -14.90
C ALA A 405 -7.45 -1.39 -13.75
N ILE A 406 -7.29 -0.86 -12.53
CA ILE A 406 -7.93 -1.44 -11.34
C ILE A 406 -9.43 -1.13 -11.32
N ILE A 407 -9.85 0.13 -11.39
CA ILE A 407 -11.29 0.49 -11.40
C ILE A 407 -11.99 -0.08 -12.63
N GLY A 408 -11.34 -0.06 -13.79
CA GLY A 408 -11.89 -0.58 -15.04
C GLY A 408 -12.11 -2.08 -15.04
N SER A 409 -11.40 -2.84 -14.19
CA SER A 409 -11.62 -4.29 -14.04
C SER A 409 -13.01 -4.63 -13.45
N LEU A 410 -13.65 -3.68 -12.77
CA LEU A 410 -14.97 -3.86 -12.13
C LEU A 410 -16.13 -3.28 -12.97
N LYS A 411 -15.88 -2.74 -14.16
CA LYS A 411 -16.89 -2.02 -14.96
C LYS A 411 -18.12 -2.86 -15.33
N ASP A 412 -17.95 -4.18 -15.47
CA ASP A 412 -19.04 -5.11 -15.84
C ASP A 412 -19.71 -5.73 -14.60
N ASN A 413 -19.16 -5.46 -13.40
CA ASN A 413 -19.55 -6.04 -12.12
C ASN A 413 -20.18 -5.02 -11.17
N ARG A 414 -19.92 -3.72 -11.38
CA ARG A 414 -20.50 -2.63 -10.60
C ARG A 414 -21.28 -1.67 -11.49
N PRO A 415 -22.37 -1.04 -10.98
CA PRO A 415 -23.19 -0.15 -11.79
C PRO A 415 -22.42 1.09 -12.27
N LEU A 416 -22.88 1.70 -13.36
CA LEU A 416 -22.34 2.99 -13.82
C LEU A 416 -22.46 4.05 -12.72
N GLY A 417 -21.46 4.94 -12.62
CA GLY A 417 -21.41 5.98 -11.60
C GLY A 417 -20.99 5.50 -10.20
N TRP A 418 -20.57 4.24 -10.02
CA TRP A 418 -20.18 3.72 -8.70
C TRP A 418 -18.88 4.31 -8.13
N CYS A 419 -17.97 4.84 -8.97
CA CYS A 419 -16.66 5.34 -8.55
C CYS A 419 -16.33 6.69 -9.18
N LEU A 420 -15.70 6.69 -10.36
CA LEU A 420 -15.25 7.91 -11.06
C LEU A 420 -16.44 8.76 -11.51
N SER A 421 -16.33 10.09 -11.40
CA SER A 421 -17.37 11.01 -11.84
C SER A 421 -17.54 11.03 -13.35
N ASP A 422 -18.74 11.37 -13.81
CA ASP A 422 -19.03 11.49 -15.24
C ASP A 422 -18.11 12.50 -15.95
N THR A 423 -17.77 13.60 -15.27
CA THR A 423 -16.86 14.61 -15.81
C THR A 423 -15.45 14.04 -15.98
N TYR A 424 -14.94 13.32 -14.97
CA TYR A 424 -13.64 12.66 -15.06
C TYR A 424 -13.60 11.65 -16.22
N LEU A 425 -14.62 10.81 -16.34
CA LEU A 425 -14.71 9.82 -17.41
C LEU A 425 -14.76 10.44 -18.82
N LYS A 426 -15.35 11.64 -18.96
CA LYS A 426 -15.44 12.35 -20.25
C LYS A 426 -14.17 13.13 -20.59
N CYS A 427 -13.50 13.71 -19.61
CA CYS A 427 -12.40 14.65 -19.82
C CYS A 427 -11.01 14.04 -19.58
N ALA A 428 -10.84 13.21 -18.54
CA ALA A 428 -9.55 12.63 -18.15
C ALA A 428 -9.17 11.36 -18.94
N MET A 429 -10.13 10.75 -19.65
CA MET A 429 -9.94 9.49 -20.40
C MET A 429 -9.35 9.68 -21.81
N ASN A 430 -9.15 10.92 -22.27
CA ASN A 430 -8.63 11.19 -23.60
C ASN A 430 -7.11 10.88 -23.68
N PRO A 431 -6.67 9.90 -24.49
CA PRO A 431 -5.26 9.46 -24.53
C PRO A 431 -4.31 10.41 -25.29
N ARG A 432 -4.79 11.56 -25.77
CA ARG A 432 -4.23 12.22 -26.98
C ARG A 432 -3.91 13.70 -26.88
N GLU A 433 -3.97 14.35 -25.72
CA GLU A 433 -3.64 15.77 -25.66
C GLU A 433 -2.33 16.01 -24.90
N ASP A 434 -1.42 16.73 -25.56
CA ASP A 434 -0.21 17.32 -24.99
C ASP A 434 -0.54 18.25 -23.80
N ASN A 435 -1.81 18.68 -23.71
CA ASN A 435 -2.34 19.47 -22.60
C ASN A 435 -3.17 18.57 -21.66
N PRO A 436 -2.70 18.29 -20.44
CA PRO A 436 -3.50 17.57 -19.46
C PRO A 436 -4.76 18.37 -19.11
N TRP A 437 -5.91 17.69 -19.04
CA TRP A 437 -7.15 18.31 -18.57
C TRP A 437 -6.96 18.92 -17.18
N VAL A 438 -7.22 20.22 -17.09
CA VAL A 438 -7.29 20.97 -15.83
C VAL A 438 -8.77 21.17 -15.49
N PRO A 439 -9.27 20.59 -14.39
CA PRO A 439 -10.66 20.76 -13.98
C PRO A 439 -10.96 22.19 -13.55
N ASP A 440 -12.20 22.63 -13.78
CA ASP A 440 -12.71 23.93 -13.34
C ASP A 440 -13.39 23.86 -11.96
N ASP A 441 -13.78 25.01 -11.41
CA ASP A 441 -14.51 25.09 -10.14
C ASP A 441 -15.80 24.25 -10.14
N MET A 442 -16.48 24.14 -11.29
CA MET A 442 -17.70 23.35 -11.44
C MET A 442 -17.45 21.86 -11.23
N TYR A 443 -16.30 21.33 -11.67
CA TYR A 443 -15.90 19.96 -11.40
C TYR A 443 -15.80 19.70 -9.90
N TYR A 444 -15.05 20.52 -9.16
CA TYR A 444 -14.85 20.32 -7.72
C TYR A 444 -16.16 20.48 -6.94
N CYS A 445 -17.01 21.45 -7.31
CA CYS A 445 -18.34 21.61 -6.72
C CYS A 445 -19.19 20.35 -6.89
N LYS A 446 -19.26 19.78 -8.11
CA LYS A 446 -20.03 18.55 -8.36
C LYS A 446 -19.44 17.36 -7.62
N LEU A 447 -18.11 17.27 -7.57
CA LEU A 447 -17.41 16.16 -6.93
C LEU A 447 -17.68 16.13 -5.41
N ILE A 448 -17.51 17.27 -4.73
CA ILE A 448 -17.81 17.42 -3.29
C ILE A 448 -19.31 17.29 -3.04
N GLY A 449 -20.16 17.81 -3.94
CA GLY A 449 -21.61 17.65 -3.87
C GLY A 449 -22.06 16.19 -3.77
N ARG A 450 -21.36 15.24 -4.41
CA ARG A 450 -21.65 13.80 -4.26
C ARG A 450 -21.51 13.33 -2.82
N LEU A 451 -20.50 13.82 -2.09
CA LEU A 451 -20.31 13.45 -0.69
C LEU A 451 -21.34 14.13 0.22
N VAL A 452 -21.59 15.43 0.03
CA VAL A 452 -22.60 16.20 0.79
C VAL A 452 -23.97 15.53 0.68
N ASP A 453 -24.39 15.19 -0.54
CA ASP A 453 -25.70 14.57 -0.79
C ASP A 453 -25.79 13.13 -0.26
N THR A 454 -24.68 12.41 -0.27
CA THR A 454 -24.60 11.06 0.31
C THR A 454 -24.73 11.10 1.84
N MET A 455 -24.04 12.04 2.51
CA MET A 455 -24.13 12.21 3.96
C MET A 455 -25.51 12.70 4.41
N ALA A 456 -26.19 13.50 3.57
CA ALA A 456 -27.55 13.98 3.82
C ALA A 456 -28.63 12.91 3.60
N GLY A 457 -28.29 11.75 3.03
CA GLY A 457 -29.25 10.66 2.79
C GLY A 457 -30.34 11.00 1.77
N LYS A 458 -30.01 11.80 0.74
CA LYS A 458 -30.99 12.19 -0.29
C LYS A 458 -31.56 10.97 -1.04
N SER A 459 -32.85 11.03 -1.40
CA SER A 459 -33.57 9.95 -2.08
C SER A 459 -32.97 9.59 -3.45
N SER A 460 -32.45 10.58 -4.18
CA SER A 460 -31.62 10.37 -5.37
C SER A 460 -30.15 10.34 -4.95
N SER A 461 -29.66 9.17 -4.51
CA SER A 461 -28.26 9.05 -4.09
C SER A 461 -27.30 9.28 -5.27
N PRO A 462 -26.22 10.07 -5.09
CA PRO A 462 -25.20 10.27 -6.12
C PRO A 462 -24.46 8.99 -6.51
N PHE A 463 -24.46 7.98 -5.63
CA PHE A 463 -23.88 6.66 -5.87
C PHE A 463 -24.97 5.58 -5.84
N PRO A 464 -24.87 4.55 -6.68
CA PRO A 464 -25.78 3.41 -6.61
C PRO A 464 -25.62 2.71 -5.25
N ASN A 465 -26.75 2.38 -4.61
CA ASN A 465 -26.73 1.61 -3.37
C ASN A 465 -26.24 0.17 -3.64
N CYS A 466 -25.54 -0.43 -2.68
CA CYS A 466 -25.05 -1.79 -2.76
C CYS A 466 -25.24 -2.51 -1.41
N ASP A 467 -25.03 -3.83 -1.38
CA ASP A 467 -25.07 -4.59 -0.14
C ASP A 467 -23.75 -4.42 0.64
N TRP A 468 -23.72 -3.46 1.56
CA TRP A 468 -22.53 -3.07 2.32
C TRP A 468 -21.90 -4.21 3.13
N ARG A 469 -22.62 -5.32 3.37
CA ARG A 469 -22.07 -6.51 4.05
C ARG A 469 -20.97 -7.21 3.25
N PHE A 470 -20.98 -7.05 1.93
CA PHE A 470 -20.07 -7.70 1.00
C PHE A 470 -19.17 -6.71 0.25
N ASN A 471 -19.01 -5.50 0.80
CA ASN A 471 -18.21 -4.45 0.22
C ASN A 471 -17.05 -4.07 1.14
N GLU A 472 -16.02 -3.47 0.57
CA GLU A 472 -14.85 -3.00 1.33
C GLU A 472 -15.17 -1.85 2.30
N PHE A 473 -16.25 -1.11 2.04
CA PHE A 473 -16.70 -0.01 2.88
C PHE A 473 -17.96 -0.38 3.67
N PRO A 474 -18.08 0.09 4.92
CA PRO A 474 -19.21 -0.27 5.78
C PRO A 474 -20.51 0.49 5.44
N ASN A 475 -20.43 1.61 4.72
CA ASN A 475 -21.58 2.47 4.43
C ASN A 475 -21.32 3.40 3.22
N PRO A 476 -22.37 4.08 2.69
CA PRO A 476 -22.24 4.96 1.53
C PRO A 476 -21.27 6.12 1.71
N ALA A 477 -21.21 6.74 2.90
CA ALA A 477 -20.36 7.90 3.14
C ALA A 477 -18.87 7.52 3.13
N ALA A 478 -18.51 6.38 3.73
CA ALA A 478 -17.15 5.85 3.69
C ALA A 478 -16.72 5.55 2.24
N HIS A 479 -17.60 4.96 1.43
CA HIS A 479 -17.37 4.74 0.01
C HIS A 479 -17.18 6.05 -0.75
N ALA A 480 -18.13 6.98 -0.62
CA ALA A 480 -18.13 8.28 -1.29
C ALA A 480 -16.85 9.09 -0.99
N LEU A 481 -16.37 9.06 0.26
CA LEU A 481 -15.13 9.71 0.66
C LEU A 481 -13.93 9.12 -0.09
N HIS A 482 -13.74 7.80 -0.04
CA HIS A 482 -12.54 7.16 -0.61
C HIS A 482 -12.50 7.26 -2.13
N VAL A 483 -13.62 7.05 -2.83
CA VAL A 483 -13.64 7.20 -4.30
C VAL A 483 -13.36 8.64 -4.73
N THR A 484 -13.82 9.61 -3.92
CA THR A 484 -13.53 11.04 -4.16
C THR A 484 -12.04 11.34 -3.98
N CYS A 485 -11.42 10.86 -2.89
CA CYS A 485 -9.98 11.03 -2.66
C CYS A 485 -9.14 10.33 -3.74
N VAL A 486 -9.52 9.11 -4.16
CA VAL A 486 -8.84 8.38 -5.25
C VAL A 486 -8.92 9.17 -6.56
N GLU A 487 -10.10 9.69 -6.92
CA GLU A 487 -10.29 10.49 -8.14
C GLU A 487 -9.46 11.78 -8.11
N LEU A 488 -9.45 12.50 -6.99
CA LEU A 488 -8.63 13.71 -6.81
C LEU A 488 -7.14 13.42 -6.94
N MET A 489 -6.64 12.36 -6.31
CA MET A 489 -5.23 11.96 -6.43
C MET A 489 -4.88 11.48 -7.84
N ALA A 490 -5.85 10.97 -8.61
CA ALA A 490 -5.65 10.51 -9.98
C ALA A 490 -5.54 11.66 -11.01
N LEU A 491 -5.89 12.90 -10.65
CA LEU A 491 -5.76 14.07 -11.52
C LEU A 491 -4.31 14.33 -11.90
N ALA A 492 -4.08 14.89 -13.10
CA ALA A 492 -2.76 15.36 -13.52
C ALA A 492 -2.54 16.82 -13.09
N VAL A 493 -2.92 17.12 -11.86
CA VAL A 493 -2.86 18.46 -11.26
C VAL A 493 -2.06 18.34 -9.95
N PRO A 494 -1.14 19.28 -9.64
CA PRO A 494 -0.41 19.29 -8.38
C PRO A 494 -1.34 19.34 -7.16
N GLY A 495 -0.94 18.68 -6.07
CA GLY A 495 -1.75 18.65 -4.85
C GLY A 495 -2.05 20.04 -4.27
N LYS A 496 -1.10 20.98 -4.40
CA LYS A 496 -1.29 22.38 -4.00
C LYS A 496 -2.45 23.06 -4.73
N ASP A 497 -2.58 22.81 -6.02
CA ASP A 497 -3.60 23.45 -6.85
C ASP A 497 -4.96 22.81 -6.57
N VAL A 498 -5.03 21.47 -6.53
CA VAL A 498 -6.23 20.74 -6.13
C VAL A 498 -6.71 21.16 -4.73
N GLY A 499 -5.80 21.28 -3.77
CA GLY A 499 -6.11 21.73 -2.41
C GLY A 499 -6.71 23.14 -2.39
N ASN A 500 -6.12 24.07 -3.14
CA ASN A 500 -6.65 25.44 -3.25
C ASN A 500 -8.03 25.46 -3.92
N ASP A 501 -8.24 24.66 -4.96
CA ASP A 501 -9.52 24.55 -5.64
C ASP A 501 -10.61 23.99 -4.72
N LEU A 502 -10.27 23.00 -3.89
CA LEU A 502 -11.17 22.48 -2.84
C LEU A 502 -11.57 23.58 -1.85
N LEU A 503 -10.63 24.39 -1.37
CA LEU A 503 -10.96 25.52 -0.47
C LEU A 503 -11.84 26.55 -1.19
N ASN A 504 -11.57 26.82 -2.47
CA ASN A 504 -12.31 27.79 -3.28
C ASN A 504 -13.78 27.39 -3.53
N VAL A 505 -14.16 26.13 -3.34
CA VAL A 505 -15.57 25.68 -3.43
C VAL A 505 -16.46 26.45 -2.45
N VAL A 506 -15.95 26.80 -1.26
CA VAL A 506 -16.71 27.53 -0.23
C VAL A 506 -16.18 28.93 0.06
N LEU A 507 -14.90 29.20 -0.23
CA LEU A 507 -14.29 30.52 0.00
C LEU A 507 -14.51 31.52 -1.15
N LYS A 508 -15.02 31.06 -2.30
CA LYS A 508 -15.50 31.93 -3.39
C LYS A 508 -16.99 31.71 -3.57
N SER A 509 -17.71 32.74 -4.02
CA SER A 509 -19.14 32.63 -4.31
C SER A 509 -19.36 31.71 -5.52
N GLN A 510 -19.83 30.49 -5.28
CA GLN A 510 -20.09 29.48 -6.31
C GLN A 510 -21.59 29.28 -6.53
N PRO A 511 -22.08 29.23 -7.79
CA PRO A 511 -23.51 29.13 -8.07
C PRO A 511 -24.12 27.77 -7.69
N LEU A 512 -23.32 26.71 -7.63
CA LEU A 512 -23.77 25.34 -7.32
C LEU A 512 -23.77 25.03 -5.81
N VAL A 513 -23.23 25.91 -4.99
CA VAL A 513 -23.08 25.70 -3.54
C VAL A 513 -24.13 26.52 -2.81
N PRO A 514 -25.22 25.90 -2.32
CA PRO A 514 -26.29 26.62 -1.63
C PRO A 514 -25.78 27.18 -0.31
N ARG A 515 -25.96 28.49 -0.11
CA ARG A 515 -25.54 29.21 1.11
C ARG A 515 -26.14 28.61 2.38
N GLU A 516 -27.42 28.27 2.35
CA GLU A 516 -28.16 27.72 3.48
C GLU A 516 -27.55 26.42 4.05
N ASN A 517 -26.76 25.69 3.25
CA ASN A 517 -26.17 24.42 3.64
C ASN A 517 -24.63 24.44 3.61
N ILE A 518 -24.02 25.62 3.62
CA ILE A 518 -22.57 25.81 3.44
C ILE A 518 -21.72 25.05 4.47
N THR A 519 -22.22 24.85 5.70
CA THR A 519 -21.50 24.10 6.75
C THR A 519 -21.36 22.62 6.40
N ALA A 520 -22.34 22.01 5.72
CA ALA A 520 -22.23 20.64 5.24
C ALA A 520 -21.15 20.51 4.15
N TRP A 521 -21.00 21.54 3.31
CA TRP A 521 -19.92 21.62 2.32
C TRP A 521 -18.55 21.78 2.98
N MET A 522 -18.41 22.67 3.96
CA MET A 522 -17.18 22.80 4.76
C MET A 522 -16.81 21.49 5.45
N ASN A 523 -17.79 20.77 6.01
CA ASN A 523 -17.60 19.45 6.61
C ASN A 523 -17.09 18.41 5.59
N ALA A 524 -17.71 18.34 4.41
CA ALA A 524 -17.28 17.43 3.34
C ALA A 524 -15.87 17.76 2.83
N ILE A 525 -15.54 19.05 2.67
CA ILE A 525 -14.19 19.50 2.30
C ILE A 525 -13.19 19.11 3.39
N GLY A 526 -13.51 19.33 4.67
CA GLY A 526 -12.68 18.93 5.80
C GLY A 526 -12.36 17.44 5.79
N LEU A 527 -13.38 16.59 5.61
CA LEU A 527 -13.20 15.14 5.48
C LEU A 527 -12.31 14.75 4.30
N VAL A 528 -12.58 15.32 3.12
CA VAL A 528 -11.85 14.98 1.88
C VAL A 528 -10.40 15.45 1.94
N ILE A 529 -10.17 16.72 2.26
CA ILE A 529 -8.83 17.32 2.19
C ILE A 529 -7.89 16.73 3.24
N THR A 530 -8.38 16.43 4.43
CA THR A 530 -7.57 15.84 5.51
C THR A 530 -7.23 14.36 5.26
N ALA A 531 -7.98 13.69 4.37
CA ALA A 531 -7.71 12.33 3.92
C ALA A 531 -6.80 12.27 2.68
N LEU A 532 -6.39 13.42 2.14
CA LEU A 532 -5.42 13.53 1.05
C LEU A 532 -4.00 13.74 1.62
N PRO A 533 -2.94 13.48 0.82
CA PRO A 533 -1.55 13.73 1.24
C PRO A 533 -1.27 15.18 1.63
N GLU A 534 -0.20 15.40 2.40
CA GLU A 534 0.22 16.72 2.89
C GLU A 534 0.17 17.87 1.87
N PRO A 535 0.66 17.72 0.62
CA PRO A 535 0.61 18.79 -0.37
C PRO A 535 -0.79 19.34 -0.67
N TYR A 536 -1.86 18.59 -0.36
CA TYR A 536 -3.24 19.00 -0.60
C TYR A 536 -3.81 19.85 0.53
N TRP A 537 -3.62 19.46 1.79
CA TRP A 537 -4.22 20.17 2.92
C TRP A 537 -3.33 21.27 3.50
N ILE A 538 -2.00 21.22 3.28
CA ILE A 538 -1.07 22.24 3.82
C ILE A 538 -1.37 23.66 3.30
N VAL A 539 -2.05 23.78 2.16
CA VAL A 539 -2.48 25.05 1.55
C VAL A 539 -3.44 25.85 2.43
N LEU A 540 -4.07 25.23 3.42
CA LEU A 540 -4.86 25.94 4.44
C LEU A 540 -3.99 26.96 5.19
N HIS A 541 -2.73 26.65 5.47
CA HIS A 541 -1.80 27.57 6.12
C HIS A 541 -1.57 28.83 5.27
N GLU A 542 -1.35 28.66 3.96
CA GLU A 542 -1.20 29.79 3.03
C GLU A 542 -2.47 30.66 3.00
N ARG A 543 -3.65 30.02 3.04
CA ARG A 543 -4.93 30.73 3.07
C ARG A 543 -5.14 31.53 4.36
N ILE A 544 -4.77 30.96 5.51
CA ILE A 544 -4.81 31.64 6.81
C ILE A 544 -3.89 32.86 6.80
N VAL A 545 -2.66 32.72 6.28
CA VAL A 545 -1.71 33.83 6.15
C VAL A 545 -2.27 34.95 5.26
N SER A 546 -2.93 34.62 4.15
CA SER A 546 -3.60 35.60 3.30
C SER A 546 -4.69 36.38 4.05
N VAL A 547 -5.41 35.74 4.97
CA VAL A 547 -6.44 36.40 5.79
C VAL A 547 -5.82 37.26 6.88
N ILE A 548 -4.77 36.79 7.56
CA ILE A 548 -4.02 37.57 8.56
C ILE A 548 -3.50 38.88 7.98
N ASN A 549 -3.03 38.86 6.73
CA ASN A 549 -2.56 40.06 6.03
C ASN A 549 -3.68 40.89 5.36
N SER A 550 -4.95 40.48 5.48
CA SER A 550 -6.06 41.19 4.84
C SER A 550 -6.35 42.54 5.51
N PRO A 551 -6.88 43.53 4.76
CA PRO A 551 -7.27 44.83 5.32
C PRO A 551 -8.22 44.74 6.51
N SER A 552 -9.07 43.69 6.56
CA SER A 552 -10.01 43.45 7.65
C SER A 552 -9.33 43.22 9.01
N LEU A 553 -8.09 42.73 9.03
CA LEU A 553 -7.33 42.46 10.25
C LEU A 553 -6.14 43.42 10.45
N THR A 554 -5.67 44.06 9.38
CA THR A 554 -4.54 45.01 9.44
C THR A 554 -4.96 46.47 9.61
N SER A 555 -6.23 46.80 9.36
CA SER A 555 -6.73 48.17 9.54
C SER A 555 -6.77 48.57 11.01
N GLU A 556 -6.21 49.75 11.33
CA GLU A 556 -6.29 50.38 12.66
C GLU A 556 -7.58 51.17 12.89
N THR A 557 -8.62 50.95 12.07
CA THR A 557 -9.89 51.63 12.27
C THR A 557 -10.48 51.19 13.62
N GLU A 558 -10.73 52.11 14.54
CA GLU A 558 -11.31 51.79 15.84
C GLU A 558 -12.75 51.25 15.66
N TRP A 559 -12.99 50.03 16.15
CA TRP A 559 -14.33 49.46 16.23
C TRP A 559 -14.95 49.82 17.58
N VAL A 560 -16.20 50.27 17.57
CA VAL A 560 -16.96 50.47 18.82
C VAL A 560 -17.48 49.12 19.29
N GLY A 561 -16.74 48.48 20.20
CA GLY A 561 -17.06 47.16 20.77
C GLY A 561 -16.20 46.01 20.23
N TYR A 562 -16.38 44.79 20.74
CA TYR A 562 -15.66 43.61 20.26
C TYR A 562 -16.10 43.26 18.84
N PRO A 563 -15.20 43.00 17.89
CA PRO A 563 -15.55 42.75 16.49
C PRO A 563 -16.06 41.31 16.29
N PHE A 564 -17.03 40.87 17.11
CA PHE A 564 -17.65 39.55 17.01
C PHE A 564 -18.13 39.26 15.59
N GLN A 565 -18.60 40.27 14.86
CA GLN A 565 -19.02 40.11 13.47
C GLN A 565 -17.90 39.64 12.54
N LEU A 566 -16.62 39.97 12.79
CA LEU A 566 -15.50 39.53 11.94
C LEU A 566 -15.18 38.03 12.09
N PHE A 567 -15.50 37.45 13.24
CA PHE A 567 -15.17 36.07 13.61
C PHE A 567 -16.39 35.17 13.74
N ASP A 568 -17.59 35.75 13.80
CA ASP A 568 -18.87 35.05 13.81
C ASP A 568 -19.33 34.76 12.38
N PHE A 569 -19.04 33.53 11.96
CA PHE A 569 -19.49 32.99 10.69
C PHE A 569 -21.02 33.10 10.51
N THR A 570 -21.80 32.80 11.54
CA THR A 570 -23.27 32.75 11.45
C THR A 570 -23.83 34.15 11.23
N ALA A 571 -23.38 35.13 12.01
CA ALA A 571 -23.82 36.52 11.86
C ALA A 571 -23.41 37.12 10.51
N CYS A 572 -22.18 36.88 10.07
CA CYS A 572 -21.69 37.29 8.74
C CYS A 572 -22.53 36.69 7.60
N HIS A 573 -22.78 35.39 7.70
CA HIS A 573 -23.48 34.62 6.67
C HIS A 573 -24.95 35.04 6.57
N GLN A 574 -25.63 35.23 7.70
CA GLN A 574 -27.02 35.69 7.75
C GLN A 574 -27.17 37.14 7.28
N SER A 575 -26.16 37.99 7.48
CA SER A 575 -26.16 39.40 7.07
C SER A 575 -25.73 39.61 5.60
N TYR A 576 -25.52 38.53 4.83
CA TYR A 576 -25.06 38.59 3.44
C TYR A 576 -23.73 39.32 3.22
N SER A 577 -22.91 39.41 4.28
CA SER A 577 -21.65 40.15 4.23
C SER A 577 -20.48 39.35 3.67
N GLU A 578 -20.63 38.02 3.50
CA GLU A 578 -19.63 37.05 2.96
C GLU A 578 -18.16 37.40 3.26
N MET A 579 -17.87 37.72 4.53
CA MET A 579 -16.52 38.14 4.91
C MET A 579 -15.55 36.96 4.82
N CYS A 580 -14.49 37.12 4.01
CA CYS A 580 -13.48 36.09 3.78
C CYS A 580 -12.83 35.59 5.09
N CYS A 581 -12.68 36.46 6.09
CA CYS A 581 -12.12 36.12 7.40
C CYS A 581 -12.97 35.10 8.15
N SER A 582 -14.29 35.30 8.24
CA SER A 582 -15.18 34.41 8.98
C SER A 582 -15.38 33.06 8.28
N TYR A 583 -15.42 33.06 6.94
CA TYR A 583 -15.50 31.84 6.14
C TYR A 583 -14.22 31.01 6.21
N THR A 584 -13.05 31.66 6.14
CA THR A 584 -11.76 30.96 6.27
C THR A 584 -11.59 30.37 7.66
N LEU A 585 -12.00 31.10 8.70
CA LEU A 585 -12.00 30.59 10.08
C LEU A 585 -12.89 29.35 10.22
N ALA A 586 -14.14 29.42 9.76
CA ALA A 586 -15.07 28.30 9.82
C ALA A 586 -14.59 27.08 9.04
N LEU A 587 -14.02 27.29 7.85
CA LEU A 587 -13.44 26.21 7.06
C LEU A 587 -12.19 25.61 7.73
N ALA A 588 -11.31 26.44 8.28
CA ALA A 588 -10.14 25.96 9.03
C ALA A 588 -10.56 25.10 10.22
N HIS A 589 -11.62 25.51 10.93
CA HIS A 589 -12.21 24.70 12.00
C HIS A 589 -12.75 23.37 11.51
N ALA A 590 -13.48 23.35 10.39
CA ALA A 590 -13.99 22.12 9.80
C ALA A 590 -12.85 21.17 9.36
N VAL A 591 -11.79 21.69 8.77
CA VAL A 591 -10.60 20.89 8.40
C VAL A 591 -9.92 20.32 9.64
N TRP A 592 -9.56 21.17 10.62
CA TRP A 592 -8.87 20.73 11.83
C TRP A 592 -9.72 19.85 12.75
N HIS A 593 -11.05 19.94 12.66
CA HIS A 593 -11.95 19.01 13.34
C HIS A 593 -11.73 17.57 12.86
N HIS A 594 -11.55 17.38 11.56
CA HIS A 594 -11.32 16.05 10.95
C HIS A 594 -9.84 15.65 10.90
N SER A 595 -8.92 16.60 11.08
CA SER A 595 -7.50 16.32 11.05
C SER A 595 -7.05 15.35 12.14
N SER A 596 -6.10 14.49 11.77
CA SER A 596 -5.42 13.61 12.72
C SER A 596 -4.60 14.44 13.71
N ILE A 597 -4.29 13.88 14.89
CA ILE A 597 -3.41 14.56 15.84
C ILE A 597 -2.01 14.83 15.25
N GLY A 598 -1.58 14.01 14.28
CA GLY A 598 -0.35 14.20 13.53
C GLY A 598 -0.37 15.49 12.72
N GLN A 599 -1.42 15.70 11.93
CA GLN A 599 -1.62 16.91 11.14
C GLN A 599 -1.72 18.15 12.03
N LEU A 600 -2.50 18.08 13.12
CA LEU A 600 -2.62 19.18 14.09
C LEU A 600 -1.31 19.54 14.78
N SER A 601 -0.37 18.60 14.88
CA SER A 601 0.93 18.86 15.51
C SER A 601 1.84 19.81 14.72
N LEU A 602 1.46 20.19 13.50
CA LEU A 602 2.11 21.26 12.76
C LEU A 602 1.68 22.65 13.22
N ILE A 603 0.54 22.79 13.91
CA ILE A 603 0.02 24.08 14.37
C ILE A 603 1.01 24.84 15.24
N PRO A 604 1.68 24.24 16.26
CA PRO A 604 2.68 24.96 17.06
C PRO A 604 3.79 25.59 16.21
N LYS A 605 4.38 24.82 15.27
CA LYS A 605 5.42 25.34 14.37
C LYS A 605 4.89 26.39 13.40
N PHE A 606 3.69 26.17 12.86
CA PHE A 606 3.03 27.15 11.99
C PHE A 606 2.79 28.48 12.72
N LEU A 607 2.35 28.43 13.98
CA LEU A 607 2.23 29.62 14.81
C LEU A 607 3.58 30.32 14.94
N THR A 608 4.63 29.62 15.37
CA THR A 608 5.91 30.24 15.69
C THR A 608 6.72 30.73 14.51
N GLU A 609 6.77 29.93 13.46
CA GLU A 609 7.67 30.17 12.32
C GLU A 609 6.99 31.01 11.24
N VAL A 610 5.64 31.03 11.19
CA VAL A 610 4.89 31.70 10.12
C VAL A 610 3.98 32.80 10.63
N LEU A 611 3.10 32.53 11.60
CA LEU A 611 2.09 33.52 12.02
C LEU A 611 2.65 34.60 12.96
N ILE A 612 3.39 34.20 13.99
CA ILE A 612 4.01 35.09 14.99
C ILE A 612 4.79 36.24 14.32
N PRO A 613 5.68 36.00 13.34
CA PRO A 613 6.42 37.09 12.69
C PRO A 613 5.57 38.16 11.97
N ILE A 614 4.31 37.85 11.62
CA ILE A 614 3.43 38.73 10.83
C ILE A 614 2.25 39.31 11.64
N VAL A 615 1.98 38.78 12.84
CA VAL A 615 0.93 39.27 13.74
C VAL A 615 1.43 40.51 14.47
N LYS A 616 0.81 41.66 14.18
CA LYS A 616 1.18 42.99 14.70
C LYS A 616 0.00 43.76 15.28
N THR A 617 -1.24 43.43 14.90
CA THR A 617 -2.44 44.12 15.38
C THR A 617 -3.23 43.26 16.37
N GLU A 618 -4.08 43.91 17.18
CA GLU A 618 -4.98 43.21 18.11
C GLU A 618 -5.93 42.27 17.36
N PHE A 619 -6.48 42.69 16.21
CA PHE A 619 -7.40 41.86 15.43
C PHE A 619 -6.74 40.60 14.85
N GLN A 620 -5.48 40.69 14.43
CA GLN A 620 -4.72 39.52 14.01
C GLN A 620 -4.50 38.55 15.18
N LEU A 621 -4.17 39.06 16.37
CA LEU A 621 -4.00 38.24 17.56
C LEU A 621 -5.31 37.53 17.97
N LEU A 622 -6.42 38.26 17.97
CA LEU A 622 -7.75 37.69 18.25
C LEU A 622 -8.13 36.61 17.22
N TYR A 623 -7.84 36.84 15.93
CA TYR A 623 -8.08 35.83 14.90
C TYR A 623 -7.30 34.54 15.18
N VAL A 624 -6.03 34.63 15.59
CA VAL A 624 -5.22 33.46 15.98
C VAL A 624 -5.84 32.71 17.18
N TYR A 625 -6.37 33.42 18.17
CA TYR A 625 -7.05 32.81 19.31
C TYR A 625 -8.34 32.10 18.90
N HIS A 626 -9.17 32.73 18.07
CA HIS A 626 -10.36 32.11 17.50
C HIS A 626 -10.02 30.89 16.66
N LEU A 627 -8.88 30.91 15.96
CA LEU A 627 -8.41 29.82 15.12
C LEU A 627 -7.99 28.60 15.95
N VAL A 628 -7.12 28.77 16.95
CA VAL A 628 -6.49 27.64 17.67
C VAL A 628 -7.19 27.27 18.98
N GLY A 629 -7.84 28.23 19.64
CA GLY A 629 -8.51 28.07 20.94
C GLY A 629 -9.44 26.84 21.02
N PRO A 630 -10.33 26.60 20.04
CA PRO A 630 -11.22 25.44 20.04
C PRO A 630 -10.53 24.08 20.08
N PHE A 631 -9.26 23.99 19.66
CA PHE A 631 -8.52 22.74 19.55
C PHE A 631 -7.56 22.47 20.71
N LEU A 632 -7.47 23.39 21.69
CA LEU A 632 -6.63 23.21 22.87
C LEU A 632 -7.00 21.94 23.66
N GLN A 633 -8.28 21.61 23.75
CA GLN A 633 -8.76 20.39 24.39
C GLN A 633 -8.21 19.12 23.71
N ARG A 634 -8.16 19.10 22.37
CA ARG A 634 -7.59 17.98 21.61
C ARG A 634 -6.10 17.81 21.90
N PHE A 635 -5.34 18.91 21.93
CA PHE A 635 -3.93 18.84 22.32
C PHE A 635 -3.74 18.36 23.77
N GLN A 636 -4.59 18.79 24.70
CA GLN A 636 -4.51 18.32 26.08
C GLN A 636 -4.68 16.79 26.17
N GLN A 637 -5.65 16.23 25.45
CA GLN A 637 -6.01 14.81 25.50
C GLN A 637 -5.09 13.92 24.66
N GLU A 638 -4.68 14.37 23.47
CA GLU A 638 -4.04 13.54 22.46
C GLU A 638 -2.53 13.80 22.34
N ARG A 639 -2.03 15.01 22.65
CA ARG A 639 -0.61 15.38 22.52
C ARG A 639 -0.22 16.61 23.37
N THR A 640 -0.07 16.43 24.68
CA THR A 640 0.10 17.52 25.67
C THR A 640 1.27 18.46 25.38
N ARG A 641 2.36 17.97 24.75
CA ARG A 641 3.50 18.80 24.34
C ARG A 641 3.07 19.99 23.46
N CYS A 642 2.20 19.76 22.48
CA CYS A 642 1.73 20.81 21.57
C CYS A 642 0.90 21.87 22.31
N MET A 643 0.14 21.49 23.35
CA MET A 643 -0.61 22.44 24.18
C MET A 643 0.33 23.41 24.91
N LEU A 644 1.42 22.88 25.49
CA LEU A 644 2.41 23.70 26.19
C LEU A 644 3.11 24.67 25.24
N GLU A 645 3.48 24.19 24.05
CA GLU A 645 4.07 25.04 23.00
C GLU A 645 3.07 26.13 22.59
N VAL A 646 1.82 25.82 22.27
CA VAL A 646 0.82 26.85 21.91
C VAL A 646 0.64 27.87 23.05
N GLY A 647 0.59 27.41 24.30
CA GLY A 647 0.46 28.28 25.48
C GLY A 647 1.66 29.22 25.68
N SER A 648 2.90 28.74 25.53
CA SER A 648 4.08 29.60 25.66
C SER A 648 4.11 30.66 24.57
N HIS A 649 3.82 30.29 23.32
CA HIS A 649 3.94 31.18 22.17
C HIS A 649 2.87 32.29 22.17
N THR A 650 1.64 31.95 22.55
CA THR A 650 0.56 32.93 22.69
C THR A 650 0.86 33.97 23.79
N HIS A 651 1.48 33.55 24.90
CA HIS A 651 1.84 34.44 26.00
C HIS A 651 3.01 35.39 25.65
N THR A 652 4.05 34.87 24.98
CA THR A 652 5.17 35.70 24.52
C THR A 652 4.72 36.77 23.52
N HIS A 653 3.70 36.49 22.70
CA HIS A 653 3.20 37.44 21.72
C HIS A 653 2.28 38.53 22.27
N THR A 654 1.47 38.21 23.29
CA THR A 654 0.69 39.25 23.99
C THR A 654 1.57 40.37 24.49
N HIS A 655 2.75 40.06 25.03
CA HIS A 655 3.71 41.05 25.49
C HIS A 655 4.30 41.94 24.37
N THR A 656 4.33 41.48 23.13
CA THR A 656 4.86 42.24 21.97
C THR A 656 3.79 43.06 21.24
N CYS A 657 2.49 42.73 21.39
CA CYS A 657 1.38 43.52 20.84
C CYS A 657 0.77 44.52 21.85
N SER A 658 1.08 44.38 23.15
CA SER A 658 0.63 45.28 24.22
C SER A 658 1.55 46.48 24.43
N VAL A 659 2.68 46.52 23.70
CA VAL A 659 3.66 47.61 23.64
C VAL A 659 3.58 48.18 22.23
#